data_AF-A0AAD7U7W6-F1
#
_entry.id   AF-A0AAD7U7W6-F1
#
_cell.length_a   1.000
_cell.length_b   1.000
_cell.length_c   1.000
_cell.angle_alpha   90.00
_cell.angle_beta   90.00
_cell.angle_gamma   90.00
#
_symmetry.space_group_name_H-M   'P 1'
#
loop_
_entity.id
_entity.type
_entity.pdbx_description
1 polymer ?
#
loop_
_entity_poly.entity_id
_entity_poly.type
_entity_poly.pdbx_seq_one_letter_code
_entity_poly.pdbx_strand_id
1 'polypeptide(L)'
;MSLFQEALGLQRRGEYEAAHARCVALVKAEPEHARGWALQSSLERSEERALAAAEKGFALRDLPVTRRALAQALTRVDARTKPRTGLELLERAAGLVPLDAGVQFRLGRAARQLRRPRVAADAFRAVLAAEPGHERARFWLATIDPSVAVSRAPIGHVKALYDDYAPRYDDHLRLKLRTRAPELVAGALAAHAAEKGFGVDLGCGTGLSGVALAKALPSVRWIGVDLSTQMCALAWKKGAYHRVETNDMLALLEGSPGIFDCLVSCDVLVYVGDLADFFRAARCAAKPSATLAISLEDADEALDAKGPTPPWRLTASGRFTHAPSYVRSVAAEAQWTCLVSEAETLRHQAGQPAATPTLASSRFSVAPDTMRGRPPKAVFVALGNASFATRVPATQNGADINANQRPFVHAAAVHTPTNDSQVAAWTTFRMSLVLAGTSITKVPASVQDTSTRVPVGGRSGRDISTSRALTSRGLGPNIREIRRARTSLGANPAAMPTTLKTTAANNIIKARRAMNGGEVKKRERWASRSEFLLATVGQCVGVGNVWRFPYLCYKNGGGTFLIPYFLALGVIGVPIFLLELSLGQRFAKGNVYAYRHLDPRLGGVGVASTCMSFVTLWYYNIIVAWTLVYMAQSCRSLNDVPWRGGEHGVDAERFWHRAVLWRSDGFEEFRNDVASPELVLASFIGWTALFFATRKGVQSTGKVAYVSATLPYVLLVMLVARGVTLEGASEGLAFYLKPRPRELVSFRPWLDAANQIIYSLGVGGGGLIAFGSYNPPDEDVVYDSIAIAALNSATSLFAGVAIFAMLGHKARVDHKSVSDVVDSGEGLAFVAYPDGLSHLPGAGAWCFVFFAMLFALALDSSMAMLEAWMTMLGDFGVCDDRTGTFSDARRQFVCLSSCFFGFVVSFVFIARPGIYWFALVDSVVVWGVFAVAVFECLGVSRAYGGQRFTDEILQLTRRKIPDVFSRLCWPKLTPALCVLLGFISLILQLSATSPKYEGAHATVSSRVVALVIMLTPLLIMALGWVFPEDRVWYLRHSNEDDTTSSSSRSKGPDEPTAAAAAAAAAAAEKEQRPCSFIELYPHLHQDTNSTMV
;
A
#
# COMPACT_ATOMS: atom_id res chain seq x y z
N MET A 1 43.25 -6.38 2.14
CA MET A 1 42.36 -5.19 2.27
C MET A 1 41.25 -5.10 1.21
N SER A 2 41.54 -5.08 -0.10
CA SER A 2 40.53 -4.89 -1.16
C SER A 2 39.35 -5.89 -1.08
N LEU A 3 39.66 -7.18 -0.93
CA LEU A 3 38.68 -8.28 -0.82
C LEU A 3 37.62 -8.06 0.29
N PHE A 4 37.97 -7.36 1.38
CA PHE A 4 37.03 -7.06 2.47
C PHE A 4 36.00 -5.99 2.08
N GLN A 5 36.44 -4.93 1.38
CA GLN A 5 35.53 -3.91 0.85
C GLN A 5 34.65 -4.46 -0.27
N GLU A 6 35.20 -5.35 -1.10
CA GLU A 6 34.46 -6.07 -2.13
C GLU A 6 33.38 -6.98 -1.53
N ALA A 7 33.70 -7.79 -0.51
CA ALA A 7 32.73 -8.60 0.21
C ALA A 7 31.61 -7.76 0.87
N LEU A 8 31.96 -6.62 1.48
CA LEU A 8 30.98 -5.66 2.01
C LEU A 8 30.18 -4.96 0.91
N GLY A 9 30.72 -4.82 -0.31
CA GLY A 9 30.00 -4.34 -1.49
C GLY A 9 28.95 -5.34 -1.95
N LEU A 10 29.36 -6.60 -2.15
CA LEU A 10 28.51 -7.74 -2.51
C LEU A 10 27.37 -7.92 -1.49
N GLN A 11 27.68 -7.92 -0.18
CA GLN A 11 26.66 -8.01 0.88
C GLN A 11 25.65 -6.84 0.83
N ARG A 12 26.10 -5.61 0.55
CA ARG A 12 25.22 -4.44 0.42
C ARG A 12 24.38 -4.45 -0.86
N ARG A 13 24.76 -5.22 -1.88
CA ARG A 13 23.97 -5.48 -3.10
C ARG A 13 23.06 -6.71 -2.97
N GLY A 14 23.06 -7.39 -1.83
CA GLY A 14 22.26 -8.62 -1.60
C GLY A 14 22.87 -9.90 -2.19
N GLU A 15 24.09 -9.83 -2.73
CA GLU A 15 24.79 -10.96 -3.37
C GLU A 15 25.45 -11.87 -2.31
N TYR A 16 24.65 -12.43 -1.41
CA TYR A 16 25.15 -13.09 -0.19
C TYR A 16 26.10 -14.26 -0.43
N GLU A 17 25.87 -15.09 -1.46
CA GLU A 17 26.77 -16.20 -1.81
C GLU A 17 28.12 -15.70 -2.36
N ALA A 18 28.11 -14.66 -3.20
CA ALA A 18 29.34 -14.06 -3.71
C ALA A 18 30.11 -13.35 -2.59
N ALA A 19 29.40 -12.66 -1.69
CA ALA A 19 29.98 -12.06 -0.48
C ALA A 19 30.61 -13.13 0.42
N HIS A 20 29.94 -14.27 0.63
CA HIS A 20 30.46 -15.39 1.41
C HIS A 20 31.73 -15.98 0.78
N ALA A 21 31.69 -16.29 -0.52
CA ALA A 21 32.85 -16.80 -1.26
C ALA A 21 34.04 -15.82 -1.19
N ARG A 22 33.78 -14.51 -1.26
CA ARG A 22 34.83 -13.48 -1.15
C ARG A 22 35.37 -13.33 0.28
N CYS A 23 34.53 -13.53 1.30
CA CYS A 23 34.99 -13.66 2.70
C CYS A 23 35.85 -14.90 2.92
N VAL A 24 35.46 -16.06 2.39
CA VAL A 24 36.24 -17.31 2.48
C VAL A 24 37.60 -17.14 1.80
N ALA A 25 37.65 -16.49 0.63
CA ALA A 25 38.90 -16.15 -0.05
C ALA A 25 39.77 -15.18 0.79
N LEU A 26 39.17 -14.13 1.36
CA LEU A 26 39.84 -13.19 2.26
C LEU A 26 40.47 -13.89 3.47
N VAL A 27 39.72 -14.69 4.22
CA VAL A 27 40.26 -15.32 5.45
C VAL A 27 41.19 -16.51 5.18
N LYS A 28 41.20 -17.04 3.94
CA LYS A 28 42.22 -17.99 3.48
C LYS A 28 43.54 -17.28 3.13
N ALA A 29 43.48 -16.05 2.61
CA ALA A 29 44.65 -15.25 2.24
C ALA A 29 45.22 -14.41 3.41
N GLU A 30 44.35 -13.88 4.28
CA GLU A 30 44.68 -13.14 5.49
C GLU A 30 44.06 -13.87 6.72
N PRO A 31 44.64 -14.99 7.22
CA PRO A 31 44.06 -15.78 8.33
C PRO A 31 43.85 -15.02 9.64
N GLU A 32 44.60 -13.94 9.86
CA GLU A 32 44.51 -13.05 11.03
C GLU A 32 43.41 -11.98 10.91
N HIS A 33 42.66 -11.93 9.80
CA HIS A 33 41.73 -10.85 9.49
C HIS A 33 40.41 -10.96 10.28
N ALA A 34 40.45 -10.64 11.57
CA ALA A 34 39.34 -10.74 12.55
C ALA A 34 37.97 -10.23 12.05
N ARG A 35 37.94 -9.11 11.31
CA ARG A 35 36.70 -8.55 10.74
C ARG A 35 36.11 -9.39 9.60
N GLY A 36 36.95 -10.11 8.87
CA GLY A 36 36.57 -11.00 7.77
C GLY A 36 35.94 -12.28 8.30
N TRP A 37 36.50 -12.85 9.37
CA TRP A 37 35.91 -13.96 10.11
C TRP A 37 34.53 -13.61 10.70
N ALA A 38 34.38 -12.42 11.30
CA ALA A 38 33.08 -11.92 11.75
C ALA A 38 32.07 -11.73 10.60
N LEU A 39 32.51 -11.25 9.45
CA LEU A 39 31.66 -11.10 8.26
C LEU A 39 31.26 -12.46 7.67
N GLN A 40 32.19 -13.41 7.54
CA GLN A 40 31.88 -14.78 7.11
C GLN A 40 30.85 -15.43 8.04
N SER A 41 31.03 -15.34 9.37
CA SER A 41 30.08 -15.86 10.35
C SER A 41 28.65 -15.36 10.12
N SER A 42 28.49 -14.07 9.80
CA SER A 42 27.16 -13.50 9.50
C SER A 42 26.51 -14.12 8.25
N LEU A 43 27.32 -14.48 7.25
CA LEU A 43 26.90 -15.00 5.93
C LEU A 43 26.80 -16.54 5.87
N GLU A 44 27.48 -17.25 6.78
CA GLU A 44 27.58 -18.71 6.78
C GLU A 44 26.23 -19.37 7.12
N ARG A 45 25.82 -20.35 6.30
CA ARG A 45 24.53 -21.06 6.42
C ARG A 45 24.51 -22.13 7.53
N SER A 46 25.66 -22.72 7.85
CA SER A 46 25.80 -23.73 8.92
C SER A 46 26.03 -23.07 10.27
N GLU A 47 25.26 -23.44 11.30
CA GLU A 47 25.42 -22.89 12.65
C GLU A 47 26.81 -23.17 13.24
N GLU A 48 27.33 -24.39 13.07
CA GLU A 48 28.64 -24.81 13.57
C GLU A 48 29.78 -24.02 12.92
N ARG A 49 29.73 -23.85 11.60
CA ARG A 49 30.72 -23.04 10.87
C ARG A 49 30.58 -21.55 11.19
N ALA A 50 29.36 -21.05 11.36
CA ALA A 50 29.11 -19.66 11.75
C ALA A 50 29.67 -19.36 13.14
N LEU A 51 29.54 -20.30 14.09
CA LEU A 51 30.12 -20.21 15.42
C LEU A 51 31.65 -20.29 15.37
N ALA A 52 32.22 -21.29 14.70
CA ALA A 52 33.67 -21.44 14.57
C ALA A 52 34.35 -20.21 13.91
N ALA A 53 33.72 -19.64 12.87
CA ALA A 53 34.18 -18.40 12.27
C ALA A 53 34.08 -17.21 13.23
N ALA A 54 33.01 -17.11 14.02
CA ALA A 54 32.87 -16.03 15.00
C ALA A 54 33.86 -16.13 16.16
N GLU A 55 34.08 -17.33 16.70
CA GLU A 55 35.03 -17.59 17.77
C GLU A 55 36.45 -17.30 17.33
N LYS A 56 36.84 -17.71 16.11
CA LYS A 56 38.13 -17.33 15.54
C LYS A 56 38.25 -15.83 15.34
N GLY A 57 37.23 -15.17 14.80
CA GLY A 57 37.22 -13.71 14.63
C GLY A 57 37.35 -12.94 15.95
N PHE A 58 36.70 -13.43 17.01
CA PHE A 58 36.76 -12.85 18.35
C PHE A 58 38.10 -13.11 19.04
N ALA A 59 38.64 -14.34 18.96
CA ALA A 59 39.94 -14.70 19.54
C ALA A 59 41.11 -13.94 18.89
N LEU A 60 41.05 -13.69 17.58
CA LEU A 60 42.03 -12.86 16.85
C LEU A 60 42.00 -11.40 17.30
N ARG A 61 40.80 -10.82 17.51
CA ARG A 61 40.66 -9.47 18.06
C ARG A 61 39.29 -9.22 18.66
N ASP A 62 39.26 -8.90 19.94
CA ASP A 62 38.07 -8.37 20.58
C ASP A 62 37.74 -6.96 20.04
N LEU A 63 36.60 -6.86 19.37
CA LEU A 63 36.05 -5.65 18.76
C LEU A 63 34.51 -5.68 18.88
N PRO A 64 33.82 -4.53 18.89
CA PRO A 64 32.36 -4.50 18.90
C PRO A 64 31.69 -5.33 17.79
N VAL A 65 32.34 -5.44 16.61
CA VAL A 65 31.85 -6.26 15.48
C VAL A 65 32.10 -7.77 15.68
N THR A 66 33.21 -8.17 16.30
CA THR A 66 33.51 -9.59 16.56
C THR A 66 32.70 -10.10 17.75
N ARG A 67 32.54 -9.29 18.81
CA ARG A 67 31.54 -9.54 19.90
C ARG A 67 30.15 -9.76 19.35
N ARG A 68 29.68 -8.89 18.44
CA ARG A 68 28.32 -8.98 17.90
C ARG A 68 28.13 -10.18 16.97
N ALA A 69 29.13 -10.51 16.14
CA ALA A 69 29.09 -11.73 15.33
C ALA A 69 29.07 -13.00 16.20
N LEU A 70 29.89 -13.06 17.26
CA LEU A 70 29.91 -14.18 18.20
C LEU A 70 28.60 -14.30 18.98
N ALA A 71 28.08 -13.21 19.54
CA ALA A 71 26.77 -13.23 20.19
C ALA A 71 25.64 -13.67 19.23
N GLN A 72 25.66 -13.18 17.98
CA GLN A 72 24.69 -13.62 16.97
C GLN A 72 24.81 -15.12 16.68
N ALA A 73 26.01 -15.64 16.43
CA ALA A 73 26.24 -17.06 16.18
C ALA A 73 25.83 -17.95 17.36
N LEU A 74 26.20 -17.57 18.60
CA LEU A 74 25.76 -18.23 19.84
C LEU A 74 24.23 -18.26 19.95
N THR A 75 23.53 -17.20 19.53
CA THR A 75 22.05 -17.15 19.55
C THR A 75 21.36 -17.91 18.41
N ARG A 76 22.10 -18.45 17.42
CA ARG A 76 21.50 -19.30 16.36
C ARG A 76 21.13 -20.68 16.89
N VAL A 77 21.98 -21.26 17.75
CA VAL A 77 21.80 -22.60 18.32
C VAL A 77 20.45 -22.71 19.05
N ASP A 78 19.56 -23.58 18.55
CA ASP A 78 18.18 -23.61 19.05
C ASP A 78 18.05 -24.22 20.46
N ALA A 79 17.88 -23.34 21.44
CA ALA A 79 17.58 -23.66 22.83
C ALA A 79 16.27 -24.46 23.02
N ARG A 80 15.40 -24.62 22.00
CA ARG A 80 14.29 -25.60 22.07
C ARG A 80 14.79 -27.05 21.97
N THR A 81 15.88 -27.30 21.23
CA THR A 81 16.42 -28.65 20.99
C THR A 81 17.45 -29.06 22.06
N LYS A 82 18.34 -28.14 22.46
CA LYS A 82 19.40 -28.37 23.45
C LYS A 82 19.29 -27.33 24.59
N PRO A 83 18.31 -27.44 25.49
CA PRO A 83 17.93 -26.32 26.36
C PRO A 83 18.99 -25.89 27.37
N ARG A 84 19.73 -26.81 28.00
CA ARG A 84 20.80 -26.45 28.96
C ARG A 84 21.96 -25.72 28.26
N THR A 85 22.53 -26.34 27.24
CA THR A 85 23.60 -25.75 26.41
C THR A 85 23.15 -24.45 25.75
N GLY A 86 21.90 -24.38 25.26
CA GLY A 86 21.33 -23.16 24.71
C GLY A 86 21.21 -22.01 25.73
N LEU A 87 20.97 -22.31 27.01
CA LEU A 87 21.02 -21.30 28.07
C LEU A 87 22.45 -20.81 28.29
N GLU A 88 23.41 -21.72 28.44
CA GLU A 88 24.83 -21.40 28.65
C GLU A 88 25.41 -20.54 27.51
N LEU A 89 25.07 -20.86 26.25
CA LEU A 89 25.44 -20.08 25.07
C LEU A 89 24.73 -18.71 25.02
N LEU A 90 23.48 -18.60 25.50
CA LEU A 90 22.76 -17.33 25.61
C LEU A 90 23.27 -16.45 26.75
N GLU A 91 23.71 -17.02 27.87
CA GLU A 91 24.37 -16.31 28.97
C GLU A 91 25.73 -15.77 28.50
N ARG A 92 26.52 -16.58 27.78
CA ARG A 92 27.77 -16.14 27.13
C ARG A 92 27.52 -15.04 26.10
N ALA A 93 26.46 -15.15 25.28
CA ALA A 93 26.09 -14.12 24.31
C ALA A 93 25.67 -12.80 24.99
N ALA A 94 24.87 -12.87 26.05
CA ALA A 94 24.44 -11.70 26.82
C ALA A 94 25.63 -11.01 27.52
N GLY A 95 26.63 -11.76 28.00
CA GLY A 95 27.87 -11.20 28.53
C GLY A 95 28.70 -10.43 27.50
N LEU A 96 28.67 -10.85 26.22
CA LEU A 96 29.38 -10.17 25.13
C LEU A 96 28.68 -8.89 24.65
N VAL A 97 27.35 -8.85 24.70
CA VAL A 97 26.53 -7.71 24.25
C VAL A 97 25.39 -7.39 25.26
N PRO A 98 25.71 -6.93 26.48
CA PRO A 98 24.72 -6.80 27.56
C PRO A 98 23.59 -5.82 27.29
N LEU A 99 23.78 -4.87 26.37
CA LEU A 99 22.79 -3.88 25.94
C LEU A 99 21.96 -4.34 24.72
N ASP A 100 22.20 -5.51 24.13
CA ASP A 100 21.43 -6.00 22.98
C ASP A 100 20.13 -6.67 23.47
N ALA A 101 19.03 -5.91 23.40
CA ALA A 101 17.71 -6.32 23.86
C ALA A 101 17.21 -7.62 23.19
N GLY A 102 17.65 -7.88 21.95
CA GLY A 102 17.32 -9.10 21.21
C GLY A 102 17.96 -10.35 21.82
N VAL A 103 19.21 -10.24 22.30
CA VAL A 103 19.91 -11.32 23.00
C VAL A 103 19.33 -11.50 24.41
N GLN A 104 19.16 -10.41 25.16
CA GLN A 104 18.60 -10.44 26.52
C GLN A 104 17.18 -11.03 26.55
N PHE A 105 16.33 -10.74 25.56
CA PHE A 105 14.99 -11.31 25.48
C PHE A 105 14.99 -12.84 25.20
N ARG A 106 15.97 -13.33 24.40
CA ARG A 106 16.16 -14.78 24.19
C ARG A 106 16.61 -15.47 25.48
N LEU A 107 17.59 -14.89 26.17
CA LEU A 107 18.07 -15.38 27.47
C LEU A 107 16.93 -15.44 28.50
N GLY A 108 16.18 -14.35 28.68
CA GLY A 108 15.06 -14.29 29.62
C GLY A 108 13.99 -15.36 29.35
N ARG A 109 13.68 -15.60 28.06
CA ARG A 109 12.76 -16.67 27.64
C ARG A 109 13.30 -18.07 27.99
N ALA A 110 14.56 -18.36 27.66
CA ALA A 110 15.17 -19.66 27.92
C ALA A 110 15.29 -19.95 29.42
N ALA A 111 15.75 -18.97 30.20
CA ALA A 111 15.83 -19.04 31.66
C ALA A 111 14.45 -19.30 32.29
N ARG A 112 13.39 -18.64 31.80
CA ARG A 112 12.00 -18.87 32.26
C ARG A 112 11.54 -20.31 32.00
N GLN A 113 11.82 -20.84 30.80
CA GLN A 113 11.48 -22.23 30.43
C GLN A 113 12.23 -23.26 31.31
N LEU A 114 13.47 -22.97 31.72
CA LEU A 114 14.29 -23.80 32.61
C LEU A 114 14.06 -23.56 34.11
N ARG A 115 13.02 -22.82 34.49
CA ARG A 115 12.71 -22.44 35.88
C ARG A 115 13.91 -21.79 36.60
N ARG A 116 14.58 -20.84 35.93
CA ARG A 116 15.62 -19.95 36.47
C ARG A 116 15.08 -18.52 36.65
N PRO A 117 14.21 -18.26 37.65
CA PRO A 117 13.45 -17.01 37.73
C PRO A 117 14.31 -15.75 37.91
N ARG A 118 15.44 -15.83 38.64
CA ARG A 118 16.36 -14.69 38.80
C ARG A 118 16.96 -14.25 37.46
N VAL A 119 17.69 -15.14 36.79
CA VAL A 119 18.26 -14.92 35.45
C VAL A 119 17.20 -14.43 34.45
N ALA A 120 15.99 -15.02 34.49
CA ALA A 120 14.90 -14.59 33.64
C ALA A 120 14.42 -13.16 33.93
N ALA A 121 14.22 -12.80 35.21
CA ALA A 121 13.82 -11.47 35.62
C ALA A 121 14.88 -10.42 35.28
N ASP A 122 16.15 -10.71 35.55
CA ASP A 122 17.26 -9.78 35.34
C ASP A 122 17.53 -9.54 33.85
N ALA A 123 17.42 -10.58 33.02
CA ALA A 123 17.45 -10.43 31.55
C ALA A 123 16.26 -9.61 31.02
N PHE A 124 15.02 -9.82 31.52
CA PHE A 124 13.89 -8.99 31.11
C PHE A 124 13.98 -7.54 31.64
N ARG A 125 14.58 -7.30 32.81
CA ARG A 125 14.91 -5.96 33.30
C ARG A 125 15.95 -5.28 32.41
N ALA A 126 16.97 -6.00 31.95
CA ALA A 126 17.94 -5.49 30.97
C ALA A 126 17.28 -5.10 29.64
N VAL A 127 16.34 -5.91 29.13
CA VAL A 127 15.51 -5.54 27.96
C VAL A 127 14.74 -4.25 28.21
N LEU A 128 14.10 -4.09 29.38
CA LEU A 128 13.31 -2.89 29.70
C LEU A 128 14.17 -1.64 30.01
N ALA A 129 15.44 -1.82 30.39
CA ALA A 129 16.40 -0.73 30.54
C ALA A 129 16.89 -0.19 29.18
N ALA A 130 17.09 -1.08 28.20
CA ALA A 130 17.43 -0.71 26.82
C ALA A 130 16.21 -0.22 26.02
N GLU A 131 15.06 -0.88 26.18
CA GLU A 131 13.80 -0.63 25.49
C GLU A 131 12.61 -0.55 26.48
N PRO A 132 12.38 0.60 27.13
CA PRO A 132 11.26 0.77 28.08
C PRO A 132 9.87 0.47 27.49
N GLY A 133 9.73 0.52 26.16
CA GLY A 133 8.51 0.18 25.43
C GLY A 133 8.27 -1.33 25.21
N HIS A 134 9.22 -2.23 25.48
CA HIS A 134 9.14 -3.62 25.02
C HIS A 134 8.13 -4.48 25.83
N GLU A 135 6.85 -4.41 25.41
CA GLU A 135 5.69 -5.05 26.06
C GLU A 135 5.88 -6.52 26.44
N ARG A 136 6.50 -7.31 25.55
CA ARG A 136 6.69 -8.76 25.77
C ARG A 136 7.67 -9.06 26.90
N ALA A 137 8.64 -8.16 27.17
CA ALA A 137 9.54 -8.31 28.31
C ALA A 137 8.83 -7.91 29.61
N ARG A 138 8.03 -6.82 29.60
CA ARG A 138 7.17 -6.42 30.73
C ARG A 138 6.18 -7.52 31.11
N PHE A 139 5.51 -8.13 30.12
CA PHE A 139 4.58 -9.25 30.32
C PHE A 139 5.27 -10.47 30.93
N TRP A 140 6.41 -10.92 30.39
CA TRP A 140 7.10 -12.08 30.97
C TRP A 140 7.76 -11.79 32.32
N LEU A 141 8.25 -10.57 32.56
CA LEU A 141 8.71 -10.15 33.88
C LEU A 141 7.59 -10.19 34.92
N ALA A 142 6.38 -9.75 34.57
CA ALA A 142 5.20 -9.82 35.44
C ALA A 142 4.77 -11.26 35.80
N THR A 143 5.18 -12.29 35.04
CA THR A 143 4.99 -13.71 35.44
C THR A 143 5.98 -14.19 36.51
N ILE A 144 6.92 -13.33 36.94
CA ILE A 144 8.02 -13.64 37.88
C ILE A 144 8.06 -12.61 39.03
N ASP A 145 7.79 -11.35 38.73
CA ASP A 145 7.84 -10.20 39.64
C ASP A 145 6.45 -9.54 39.72
N PRO A 146 5.64 -9.86 40.75
CA PRO A 146 4.28 -9.34 40.89
C PRO A 146 4.17 -7.82 41.08
N SER A 147 5.28 -7.10 41.27
CA SER A 147 5.27 -5.63 41.31
C SER A 147 5.05 -5.00 39.93
N VAL A 148 5.27 -5.76 38.85
CA VAL A 148 5.15 -5.28 37.47
C VAL A 148 3.70 -5.41 37.00
N ALA A 149 2.91 -4.36 37.22
CA ALA A 149 1.50 -4.30 36.81
C ALA A 149 1.33 -4.44 35.28
N VAL A 150 0.44 -5.36 34.87
CA VAL A 150 0.02 -5.58 33.48
C VAL A 150 -1.48 -5.91 33.46
N SER A 151 -2.23 -5.32 32.54
CA SER A 151 -3.70 -5.46 32.43
C SER A 151 -4.18 -6.32 31.25
N ARG A 152 -3.31 -6.67 30.29
CA ARG A 152 -3.59 -7.65 29.22
C ARG A 152 -2.30 -8.25 28.66
N ALA A 153 -2.40 -9.43 28.05
CA ALA A 153 -1.31 -10.01 27.27
C ALA A 153 -1.08 -9.19 25.98
N PRO A 154 0.16 -9.01 25.50
CA PRO A 154 0.44 -8.29 24.26
C PRO A 154 -0.21 -8.96 23.05
N ILE A 155 -1.00 -8.23 22.26
CA ILE A 155 -1.78 -8.76 21.14
C ILE A 155 -0.89 -9.53 20.15
N GLY A 156 0.24 -8.94 19.75
CA GLY A 156 1.21 -9.57 18.85
C GLY A 156 1.92 -10.79 19.44
N HIS A 157 1.91 -10.98 20.77
CA HIS A 157 2.34 -12.24 21.38
C HIS A 157 1.24 -13.31 21.28
N VAL A 158 0.00 -12.98 21.63
CA VAL A 158 -1.13 -13.92 21.60
C VAL A 158 -1.36 -14.42 20.17
N LYS A 159 -1.39 -13.53 19.18
CA LYS A 159 -1.51 -13.89 17.75
C LYS A 159 -0.41 -14.87 17.34
N ALA A 160 0.86 -14.52 17.55
CA ALA A 160 1.99 -15.36 17.15
C ALA A 160 2.03 -16.72 17.88
N LEU A 161 1.60 -16.76 19.15
CA LEU A 161 1.49 -18.01 19.92
C LEU A 161 0.45 -18.96 19.31
N TYR A 162 -0.69 -18.44 18.88
CA TYR A 162 -1.76 -19.25 18.31
C TYR A 162 -1.55 -19.58 16.82
N ASP A 163 -0.93 -18.69 16.04
CA ASP A 163 -0.45 -19.04 14.69
C ASP A 163 0.61 -20.19 14.75
N ASP A 164 1.54 -20.20 15.73
CA ASP A 164 2.49 -21.31 15.98
C ASP A 164 1.82 -22.62 16.52
N TYR A 165 0.55 -22.55 16.96
CA TYR A 165 -0.13 -23.64 17.67
C TYR A 165 -1.28 -24.27 16.88
N ALA A 166 -1.91 -23.51 15.96
CA ALA A 166 -3.06 -23.92 15.17
C ALA A 166 -2.96 -25.33 14.53
N PRO A 167 -1.83 -25.76 13.90
CA PRO A 167 -1.74 -27.08 13.24
C PRO A 167 -1.88 -28.30 14.16
N ARG A 168 -1.85 -28.11 15.49
CA ARG A 168 -1.88 -29.17 16.51
C ARG A 168 -2.82 -28.85 17.68
N TYR A 169 -3.70 -27.86 17.50
CA TYR A 169 -4.52 -27.30 18.58
C TYR A 169 -5.63 -28.25 19.02
N ASP A 170 -6.43 -28.77 18.07
CA ASP A 170 -7.53 -29.71 18.33
C ASP A 170 -7.04 -30.99 19.05
N ASP A 171 -5.97 -31.61 18.54
CA ASP A 171 -5.39 -32.82 19.11
C ASP A 171 -4.88 -32.60 20.54
N HIS A 172 -4.28 -31.44 20.80
CA HIS A 172 -3.81 -31.09 22.13
C HIS A 172 -4.99 -30.87 23.09
N LEU A 173 -6.01 -30.12 22.69
CA LEU A 173 -7.21 -29.88 23.52
C LEU A 173 -8.00 -31.16 23.82
N ARG A 174 -8.17 -32.02 22.81
CA ARG A 174 -8.97 -33.26 22.91
C ARG A 174 -8.19 -34.40 23.56
N LEU A 175 -7.02 -34.75 23.03
CA LEU A 175 -6.29 -35.96 23.43
C LEU A 175 -5.43 -35.75 24.69
N LYS A 176 -4.85 -34.55 24.87
CA LYS A 176 -3.92 -34.26 25.98
C LYS A 176 -4.55 -33.50 27.15
N LEU A 177 -5.42 -32.53 26.87
CA LEU A 177 -6.07 -31.71 27.91
C LEU A 177 -7.50 -32.16 28.24
N ARG A 178 -8.13 -33.00 27.40
CA ARG A 178 -9.51 -33.50 27.60
C ARG A 178 -10.50 -32.38 27.97
N THR A 179 -10.48 -31.32 27.17
CA THR A 179 -11.22 -30.08 27.44
C THR A 179 -12.72 -30.27 27.19
N ARG A 180 -13.57 -29.80 28.12
CA ARG A 180 -15.06 -29.76 28.05
C ARG A 180 -15.63 -28.35 27.86
N ALA A 181 -14.77 -27.33 27.83
CA ALA A 181 -15.19 -25.92 27.81
C ALA A 181 -16.14 -25.55 26.64
N PRO A 182 -15.91 -25.97 25.38
CA PRO A 182 -16.83 -25.69 24.27
C PRO A 182 -18.25 -26.18 24.53
N GLU A 183 -18.39 -27.41 25.00
CA GLU A 183 -19.67 -28.07 25.25
C GLU A 183 -20.40 -27.45 26.45
N LEU A 184 -19.65 -27.15 27.53
CA LEU A 184 -20.19 -26.51 28.72
C LEU A 184 -20.68 -25.08 28.43
N VAL A 185 -19.87 -24.24 27.78
CA VAL A 185 -20.23 -22.84 27.49
C VAL A 185 -21.41 -22.77 26.52
N ALA A 186 -21.46 -23.66 25.52
CA ALA A 186 -22.61 -23.76 24.62
C ALA A 186 -23.88 -24.24 25.33
N GLY A 187 -23.80 -25.23 26.21
CA GLY A 187 -24.95 -25.75 26.96
C GLY A 187 -25.54 -24.71 27.92
N ALA A 188 -24.69 -24.02 28.69
CA ALA A 188 -25.08 -22.93 29.57
C ALA A 188 -25.83 -21.83 28.80
N LEU A 189 -25.22 -21.35 27.71
CA LEU A 189 -25.85 -20.34 26.86
C LEU A 189 -27.19 -20.83 26.26
N ALA A 190 -27.25 -22.06 25.76
CA ALA A 190 -28.41 -22.57 25.03
C ALA A 190 -29.68 -22.67 25.88
N ALA A 191 -29.57 -22.98 27.17
CA ALA A 191 -30.70 -22.98 28.08
C ALA A 191 -31.36 -21.58 28.26
N HIS A 192 -30.65 -20.51 27.87
CA HIS A 192 -30.93 -19.14 28.34
C HIS A 192 -30.82 -18.03 27.29
N ALA A 193 -30.36 -18.35 26.09
CA ALA A 193 -30.35 -17.48 24.92
C ALA A 193 -31.74 -17.32 24.29
N ALA A 194 -31.84 -16.47 23.27
CA ALA A 194 -32.91 -16.58 22.29
C ALA A 194 -32.60 -17.73 21.31
N GLU A 195 -33.59 -18.58 21.02
CA GLU A 195 -33.48 -19.71 20.08
C GLU A 195 -33.04 -19.27 18.67
N LYS A 196 -33.32 -18.02 18.30
CA LYS A 196 -32.98 -17.40 17.02
C LYS A 196 -32.47 -15.97 17.22
N GLY A 197 -31.49 -15.57 16.43
CA GLY A 197 -30.83 -14.27 16.53
C GLY A 197 -29.46 -14.25 15.86
N PHE A 198 -28.65 -13.25 16.20
CA PHE A 198 -27.23 -13.14 15.84
C PHE A 198 -26.35 -13.42 17.06
N GLY A 199 -25.43 -14.35 16.91
CA GLY A 199 -24.48 -14.76 17.94
C GLY A 199 -23.04 -14.40 17.55
N VAL A 200 -22.20 -14.09 18.54
CA VAL A 200 -20.75 -13.92 18.35
C VAL A 200 -19.94 -14.77 19.32
N ASP A 201 -18.90 -15.43 18.80
CA ASP A 201 -17.92 -16.19 19.59
C ASP A 201 -16.55 -15.49 19.57
N LEU A 202 -16.17 -14.98 20.73
CA LEU A 202 -15.09 -14.01 20.93
C LEU A 202 -13.80 -14.73 21.34
N GLY A 203 -12.94 -14.96 20.33
CA GLY A 203 -11.78 -15.83 20.39
C GLY A 203 -12.15 -17.27 20.02
N CYS A 204 -12.68 -17.44 18.81
CA CYS A 204 -13.33 -18.66 18.35
C CYS A 204 -12.37 -19.84 18.11
N GLY A 205 -11.05 -19.62 18.19
CA GLY A 205 -10.01 -20.63 17.99
C GLY A 205 -10.15 -21.33 16.64
N THR A 206 -9.90 -22.64 16.61
CA THR A 206 -10.16 -23.49 15.44
C THR A 206 -11.64 -23.76 15.18
N GLY A 207 -12.56 -23.19 15.96
CA GLY A 207 -14.01 -23.38 15.78
C GLY A 207 -14.65 -24.51 16.57
N LEU A 208 -13.97 -25.06 17.59
CA LEU A 208 -14.54 -26.09 18.46
C LEU A 208 -15.79 -25.58 19.21
N SER A 209 -15.73 -24.36 19.76
CA SER A 209 -16.87 -23.65 20.36
C SER A 209 -18.05 -23.53 19.40
N GLY A 210 -17.81 -23.05 18.18
CA GLY A 210 -18.84 -22.95 17.13
C GLY A 210 -19.55 -24.26 16.84
N VAL A 211 -18.85 -25.40 16.80
CA VAL A 211 -19.51 -26.71 16.57
C VAL A 211 -20.47 -27.05 17.72
N ALA A 212 -20.12 -26.75 18.97
CA ALA A 212 -21.01 -26.93 20.11
C ALA A 212 -22.19 -25.92 20.08
N LEU A 213 -21.92 -24.65 19.76
CA LEU A 213 -22.91 -23.56 19.68
C LEU A 213 -23.92 -23.78 18.54
N ALA A 214 -23.48 -24.20 17.36
CA ALA A 214 -24.36 -24.50 16.23
C ALA A 214 -25.22 -25.75 16.50
N LYS A 215 -24.72 -26.72 17.29
CA LYS A 215 -25.52 -27.88 17.74
C LYS A 215 -26.57 -27.47 18.79
N ALA A 216 -26.22 -26.58 19.72
CA ALA A 216 -27.08 -26.21 20.85
C ALA A 216 -28.09 -25.09 20.51
N LEU A 217 -27.75 -24.20 19.58
CA LEU A 217 -28.57 -23.07 19.11
C LEU A 217 -28.57 -23.01 17.57
N PRO A 218 -29.18 -23.99 16.87
CA PRO A 218 -29.11 -24.14 15.41
C PRO A 218 -29.81 -23.03 14.61
N SER A 219 -30.69 -22.24 15.24
CA SER A 219 -31.36 -21.09 14.61
C SER A 219 -30.69 -19.74 14.91
N VAL A 220 -29.53 -19.73 15.58
CA VAL A 220 -28.70 -18.53 15.80
C VAL A 220 -27.63 -18.42 14.72
N ARG A 221 -27.49 -17.24 14.11
CA ARG A 221 -26.47 -16.93 13.11
C ARG A 221 -25.17 -16.54 13.78
N TRP A 222 -24.24 -17.49 13.85
CA TRP A 222 -22.95 -17.34 14.53
C TRP A 222 -21.88 -16.64 13.69
N ILE A 223 -21.21 -15.65 14.28
CA ILE A 223 -19.97 -15.04 13.78
C ILE A 223 -18.82 -15.46 14.72
N GLY A 224 -17.76 -16.05 14.17
CA GLY A 224 -16.52 -16.31 14.93
C GLY A 224 -15.54 -15.15 14.76
N VAL A 225 -14.78 -14.80 15.80
CA VAL A 225 -13.65 -13.86 15.69
C VAL A 225 -12.43 -14.39 16.44
N ASP A 226 -11.24 -14.26 15.86
CA ASP A 226 -9.97 -14.60 16.53
C ASP A 226 -8.83 -13.63 16.13
N LEU A 227 -7.78 -13.56 16.93
CA LEU A 227 -6.57 -12.78 16.60
C LEU A 227 -5.66 -13.52 15.61
N SER A 228 -5.66 -14.86 15.63
CA SER A 228 -4.86 -15.72 14.75
C SER A 228 -5.56 -15.95 13.41
N THR A 229 -4.81 -15.73 12.33
CA THR A 229 -5.31 -15.96 10.97
C THR A 229 -5.38 -17.46 10.69
N GLN A 230 -4.46 -18.25 11.23
CA GLN A 230 -4.52 -19.72 11.10
C GLN A 230 -5.68 -20.34 11.87
N MET A 231 -6.01 -19.81 13.06
CA MET A 231 -7.21 -20.22 13.81
C MET A 231 -8.48 -19.92 13.00
N CYS A 232 -8.63 -18.70 12.48
CA CYS A 232 -9.77 -18.31 11.63
C CYS A 232 -9.94 -19.24 10.41
N ALA A 233 -8.84 -19.60 9.74
CA ALA A 233 -8.88 -20.50 8.58
C ALA A 233 -9.31 -21.93 8.93
N LEU A 234 -9.01 -22.41 10.14
CA LEU A 234 -9.49 -23.71 10.64
C LEU A 234 -10.95 -23.62 11.12
N ALA A 235 -11.35 -22.53 11.77
CA ALA A 235 -12.73 -22.25 12.17
C ALA A 235 -13.70 -22.22 10.97
N TRP A 236 -13.30 -21.55 9.88
CA TRP A 236 -14.08 -21.52 8.64
C TRP A 236 -14.26 -22.92 8.05
N LYS A 237 -13.18 -23.73 8.00
CA LYS A 237 -13.21 -25.11 7.49
C LYS A 237 -14.08 -26.07 8.32
N LYS A 238 -14.44 -25.75 9.56
CA LYS A 238 -15.40 -26.54 10.35
C LYS A 238 -16.88 -26.25 9.99
N GLY A 239 -17.17 -25.22 9.19
CA GLY A 239 -18.53 -24.91 8.72
C GLY A 239 -19.53 -24.46 9.80
N ALA A 240 -19.06 -24.20 11.02
CA ALA A 240 -19.92 -23.92 12.18
C ALA A 240 -20.31 -22.44 12.35
N TYR A 241 -19.69 -21.54 11.59
CA TYR A 241 -19.96 -20.10 11.60
C TYR A 241 -20.50 -19.64 10.26
N HIS A 242 -21.40 -18.66 10.28
CA HIS A 242 -21.90 -17.99 9.07
C HIS A 242 -20.89 -16.97 8.52
N ARG A 243 -19.95 -16.52 9.36
CA ARG A 243 -18.83 -15.62 9.03
C ARG A 243 -17.72 -15.79 10.06
N VAL A 244 -16.46 -15.67 9.65
CA VAL A 244 -15.31 -15.63 10.57
C VAL A 244 -14.47 -14.38 10.27
N GLU A 245 -14.02 -13.68 11.31
CA GLU A 245 -13.16 -12.49 11.20
C GLU A 245 -11.82 -12.67 11.93
N THR A 246 -10.72 -12.24 11.32
CA THR A 246 -9.46 -12.03 12.06
C THR A 246 -9.42 -10.61 12.63
N ASN A 247 -9.74 -10.42 13.91
CA ASN A 247 -9.94 -9.10 14.52
C ASN A 247 -9.69 -9.14 16.06
N ASP A 248 -9.49 -7.98 16.70
CA ASP A 248 -9.52 -7.89 18.18
C ASP A 248 -10.98 -7.88 18.66
N MET A 249 -11.28 -8.67 19.70
CA MET A 249 -12.64 -8.83 20.20
C MET A 249 -13.28 -7.52 20.68
N LEU A 250 -12.51 -6.59 21.25
CA LEU A 250 -13.02 -5.29 21.70
C LEU A 250 -13.36 -4.41 20.49
N ALA A 251 -12.48 -4.39 19.48
CA ALA A 251 -12.70 -3.64 18.24
C ALA A 251 -13.94 -4.11 17.46
N LEU A 252 -14.21 -5.43 17.44
CA LEU A 252 -15.45 -5.97 16.86
C LEU A 252 -16.69 -5.50 17.64
N LEU A 253 -16.67 -5.61 18.97
CA LEU A 253 -17.80 -5.26 19.82
C LEU A 253 -18.13 -3.75 19.76
N GLU A 254 -17.13 -2.87 19.85
CA GLU A 254 -17.29 -1.42 19.72
C GLU A 254 -17.74 -0.99 18.31
N GLY A 255 -17.39 -1.79 17.29
CA GLY A 255 -17.87 -1.62 15.92
C GLY A 255 -19.33 -2.04 15.70
N SER A 256 -19.91 -2.84 16.60
CA SER A 256 -21.16 -3.60 16.38
C SER A 256 -22.32 -3.27 17.34
N PRO A 257 -22.64 -1.98 17.59
CA PRO A 257 -23.56 -1.59 18.67
C PRO A 257 -24.99 -2.12 18.47
N GLY A 258 -25.52 -2.79 19.50
CA GLY A 258 -26.90 -3.29 19.54
C GLY A 258 -27.26 -4.40 18.55
N ILE A 259 -26.28 -5.14 18.03
CA ILE A 259 -26.48 -6.18 17.00
C ILE A 259 -26.79 -7.56 17.61
N PHE A 260 -26.06 -7.97 18.65
CA PHE A 260 -26.05 -9.37 19.07
C PHE A 260 -27.15 -9.72 20.07
N ASP A 261 -27.75 -10.90 19.88
CA ASP A 261 -28.67 -11.56 20.81
C ASP A 261 -27.92 -12.57 21.71
N CYS A 262 -26.74 -13.04 21.27
CA CYS A 262 -25.91 -14.00 22.00
C CYS A 262 -24.43 -13.62 21.90
N LEU A 263 -23.70 -13.70 23.00
CA LEU A 263 -22.26 -13.43 23.06
C LEU A 263 -21.56 -14.55 23.84
N VAL A 264 -20.40 -15.00 23.35
CA VAL A 264 -19.61 -16.09 23.93
C VAL A 264 -18.14 -15.69 24.02
N SER A 265 -17.43 -16.10 25.08
CA SER A 265 -15.96 -16.11 25.08
C SER A 265 -15.41 -17.29 25.90
N CYS A 266 -14.74 -18.23 25.22
CA CYS A 266 -14.27 -19.49 25.79
C CYS A 266 -12.72 -19.57 25.79
N ASP A 267 -12.10 -19.76 26.96
CA ASP A 267 -10.65 -19.84 27.20
C ASP A 267 -9.82 -18.62 26.71
N VAL A 268 -10.46 -17.46 26.54
CA VAL A 268 -9.88 -16.25 25.90
C VAL A 268 -9.68 -15.09 26.87
N LEU A 269 -10.64 -14.84 27.78
CA LEU A 269 -10.51 -13.78 28.78
C LEU A 269 -9.36 -13.99 29.77
N VAL A 270 -8.83 -15.21 29.88
CA VAL A 270 -7.57 -15.55 30.58
C VAL A 270 -6.32 -14.87 30.00
N TYR A 271 -6.42 -14.17 28.86
CA TYR A 271 -5.36 -13.32 28.30
C TYR A 271 -5.59 -11.81 28.54
N VAL A 272 -6.64 -11.46 29.27
CA VAL A 272 -6.94 -10.11 29.77
C VAL A 272 -6.95 -10.17 31.30
N GLY A 273 -6.56 -9.09 31.97
CA GLY A 273 -6.68 -8.93 33.43
C GLY A 273 -7.76 -7.90 33.80
N ASP A 274 -7.75 -6.74 33.14
CA ASP A 274 -8.81 -5.74 33.33
C ASP A 274 -9.99 -6.01 32.38
N LEU A 275 -11.07 -6.55 32.93
CA LEU A 275 -12.29 -6.90 32.19
C LEU A 275 -13.27 -5.71 32.06
N ALA A 276 -12.98 -4.55 32.63
CA ALA A 276 -13.91 -3.41 32.63
C ALA A 276 -14.20 -2.86 31.22
N ASP A 277 -13.20 -2.84 30.33
CA ASP A 277 -13.41 -2.48 28.92
C ASP A 277 -14.19 -3.56 28.17
N PHE A 278 -13.90 -4.85 28.42
CA PHE A 278 -14.62 -5.97 27.82
C PHE A 278 -16.12 -5.93 28.12
N PHE A 279 -16.50 -5.76 29.39
CA PHE A 279 -17.92 -5.72 29.74
C PHE A 279 -18.65 -4.50 29.17
N ARG A 280 -17.99 -3.33 29.12
CA ARG A 280 -18.55 -2.12 28.48
C ARG A 280 -18.71 -2.29 26.96
N ALA A 281 -17.71 -2.85 26.27
CA ALA A 281 -17.78 -3.13 24.84
C ALA A 281 -18.86 -4.19 24.52
N ALA A 282 -18.90 -5.28 25.28
CA ALA A 282 -19.91 -6.33 25.16
C ALA A 282 -21.32 -5.76 25.40
N ARG A 283 -21.51 -4.90 26.42
CA ARG A 283 -22.79 -4.23 26.67
C ARG A 283 -23.20 -3.34 25.50
N CYS A 284 -22.26 -2.62 24.89
CA CYS A 284 -22.52 -1.78 23.71
C CYS A 284 -23.00 -2.62 22.51
N ALA A 285 -22.36 -3.75 22.25
CA ALA A 285 -22.70 -4.65 21.15
C ALA A 285 -24.00 -5.44 21.37
N ALA A 286 -24.38 -5.66 22.62
CA ALA A 286 -25.54 -6.42 23.04
C ALA A 286 -26.88 -5.67 22.87
N LYS A 287 -27.87 -6.35 22.31
CA LYS A 287 -29.28 -5.94 22.35
C LYS A 287 -29.82 -5.86 23.79
N PRO A 288 -30.93 -5.14 24.04
CA PRO A 288 -31.56 -5.06 25.37
C PRO A 288 -32.04 -6.38 25.99
N SER A 289 -31.94 -7.52 25.31
CA SER A 289 -32.33 -8.84 25.81
C SER A 289 -31.31 -9.94 25.42
N ALA A 290 -30.05 -9.56 25.20
CA ALA A 290 -29.00 -10.49 24.83
C ALA A 290 -28.46 -11.26 26.05
N THR A 291 -27.90 -12.45 25.80
CA THR A 291 -27.24 -13.29 26.81
C THR A 291 -25.74 -13.39 26.52
N LEU A 292 -24.90 -13.17 27.54
CA LEU A 292 -23.43 -13.31 27.47
C LEU A 292 -22.97 -14.48 28.36
N ALA A 293 -22.25 -15.45 27.77
CA ALA A 293 -21.62 -16.56 28.48
C ALA A 293 -20.09 -16.49 28.33
N ILE A 294 -19.36 -16.69 29.43
CA ILE A 294 -17.89 -16.60 29.49
C ILE A 294 -17.29 -17.71 30.34
N SER A 295 -15.98 -17.94 30.19
CA SER A 295 -15.18 -18.81 31.07
C SER A 295 -13.97 -18.04 31.64
N LEU A 296 -13.72 -18.15 32.96
CA LEU A 296 -12.60 -17.49 33.64
C LEU A 296 -11.88 -18.44 34.59
N GLU A 297 -10.55 -18.41 34.62
CA GLU A 297 -9.75 -19.10 35.65
C GLU A 297 -9.89 -18.35 36.99
N ASP A 298 -10.32 -19.07 38.04
CA ASP A 298 -10.56 -18.51 39.37
C ASP A 298 -9.26 -18.25 40.14
N ALA A 299 -9.31 -17.43 41.19
CA ALA A 299 -8.16 -16.97 41.95
C ALA A 299 -8.35 -17.16 43.46
N ASP A 300 -7.31 -17.57 44.19
CA ASP A 300 -7.38 -17.83 45.64
C ASP A 300 -8.05 -16.67 46.41
N GLU A 301 -8.96 -16.99 47.33
CA GLU A 301 -9.68 -16.01 48.19
C GLU A 301 -8.73 -15.05 48.94
N ALA A 302 -7.47 -15.45 49.12
CA ALA A 302 -6.39 -14.61 49.63
C ALA A 302 -6.11 -13.33 48.79
N LEU A 303 -6.70 -13.16 47.60
CA LEU A 303 -6.65 -11.92 46.83
C LEU A 303 -7.57 -10.81 47.34
N ASP A 304 -8.67 -11.13 48.04
CA ASP A 304 -9.51 -10.12 48.71
C ASP A 304 -8.84 -9.61 50.03
N ALA A 305 -7.72 -10.20 50.45
CA ALA A 305 -7.06 -9.95 51.73
C ALA A 305 -6.04 -8.78 51.74
N LYS A 306 -6.57 -7.54 51.77
CA LYS A 306 -5.87 -6.30 52.21
C LYS A 306 -4.52 -5.97 51.54
N GLY A 307 -4.57 -5.40 50.33
CA GLY A 307 -3.43 -4.68 49.74
C GLY A 307 -3.85 -3.79 48.56
N PRO A 308 -2.98 -2.88 48.08
CA PRO A 308 -3.19 -2.13 46.84
C PRO A 308 -2.88 -2.97 45.59
N THR A 309 -3.24 -4.26 45.63
CA THR A 309 -3.03 -5.22 44.55
C THR A 309 -4.18 -5.17 43.54
N PRO A 310 -3.93 -5.36 42.23
CA PRO A 310 -5.00 -5.46 41.25
C PRO A 310 -5.87 -6.71 41.53
N PRO A 311 -7.18 -6.67 41.23
CA PRO A 311 -8.11 -7.78 41.48
C PRO A 311 -8.01 -8.93 40.46
N TRP A 312 -6.91 -8.97 39.70
CA TRP A 312 -6.53 -10.04 38.79
C TRP A 312 -5.04 -10.35 38.98
N ARG A 313 -4.64 -11.62 38.77
CA ARG A 313 -3.25 -12.06 38.95
C ARG A 313 -2.75 -12.77 37.70
N LEU A 314 -1.65 -12.28 37.12
CA LEU A 314 -0.94 -12.98 36.06
C LEU A 314 -0.15 -14.16 36.65
N THR A 315 -0.48 -15.38 36.24
CA THR A 315 0.18 -16.61 36.71
C THR A 315 1.49 -16.89 35.96
N ALA A 316 2.33 -17.76 36.51
CA ALA A 316 3.56 -18.24 35.87
C ALA A 316 3.33 -18.93 34.50
N SER A 317 2.08 -19.34 34.19
CA SER A 317 1.71 -19.88 32.88
C SER A 317 1.65 -18.81 31.78
N GLY A 318 1.45 -17.53 32.15
CA GLY A 318 1.10 -16.44 31.23
C GLY A 318 -0.42 -16.22 31.08
N ARG A 319 -1.23 -16.70 32.03
CA ARG A 319 -2.69 -16.53 32.09
C ARG A 319 -3.13 -15.75 33.32
N PHE A 320 -4.18 -14.96 33.19
CA PHE A 320 -4.79 -14.19 34.26
C PHE A 320 -5.88 -14.98 34.98
N THR A 321 -5.79 -15.03 36.31
CA THR A 321 -6.90 -15.39 37.19
C THR A 321 -7.57 -14.14 37.74
N HIS A 322 -8.86 -14.20 38.06
CA HIS A 322 -9.67 -13.05 38.45
C HIS A 322 -10.42 -13.31 39.76
N ALA A 323 -10.49 -12.33 40.65
CA ALA A 323 -11.30 -12.44 41.87
C ALA A 323 -12.81 -12.44 41.52
N PRO A 324 -13.62 -13.43 41.96
CA PRO A 324 -15.06 -13.46 41.67
C PRO A 324 -15.84 -12.28 42.24
N SER A 325 -15.30 -11.58 43.23
CA SER A 325 -15.78 -10.29 43.74
C SER A 325 -15.75 -9.21 42.64
N TYR A 326 -14.61 -9.04 42.00
CA TYR A 326 -14.37 -8.06 40.93
C TYR A 326 -15.13 -8.35 39.63
N VAL A 327 -15.17 -9.60 39.16
CA VAL A 327 -15.89 -9.95 37.92
C VAL A 327 -17.38 -9.56 38.02
N ARG A 328 -17.97 -9.75 39.21
CA ARG A 328 -19.35 -9.34 39.50
C ARG A 328 -19.52 -7.82 39.57
N SER A 329 -18.54 -7.06 40.07
CA SER A 329 -18.63 -5.60 40.15
C SER A 329 -18.52 -4.91 38.78
N VAL A 330 -17.50 -5.23 37.97
CA VAL A 330 -17.30 -4.57 36.66
C VAL A 330 -18.40 -4.87 35.66
N ALA A 331 -19.06 -6.03 35.79
CA ALA A 331 -20.26 -6.32 35.03
C ALA A 331 -21.48 -5.51 35.54
N ALA A 332 -21.73 -5.47 36.85
CA ALA A 332 -22.82 -4.67 37.40
C ALA A 332 -22.72 -3.18 37.00
N GLU A 333 -21.51 -2.62 37.01
CA GLU A 333 -21.19 -1.27 36.49
C GLU A 333 -21.51 -1.12 35.00
N ALA A 334 -21.20 -2.13 34.19
CA ALA A 334 -21.53 -2.21 32.77
C ALA A 334 -23.00 -2.60 32.47
N GLN A 335 -23.92 -2.45 33.44
CA GLN A 335 -25.35 -2.75 33.30
C GLN A 335 -25.67 -4.21 32.94
N TRP A 336 -24.84 -5.12 33.44
CA TRP A 336 -24.92 -6.55 33.22
C TRP A 336 -25.31 -7.24 34.54
N THR A 337 -26.55 -7.71 34.68
CA THR A 337 -27.06 -8.43 35.87
C THR A 337 -26.76 -9.94 35.79
N CYS A 338 -26.06 -10.51 36.79
CA CYS A 338 -25.72 -11.94 36.87
C CYS A 338 -26.93 -12.83 37.26
N LEU A 339 -26.87 -14.13 36.91
CA LEU A 339 -28.03 -15.02 36.84
C LEU A 339 -27.87 -16.45 37.46
N VAL A 340 -26.65 -17.03 37.59
CA VAL A 340 -26.36 -18.36 38.23
C VAL A 340 -24.99 -18.35 38.94
N SER A 341 -24.59 -19.40 39.68
CA SER A 341 -23.21 -19.63 40.20
C SER A 341 -22.81 -21.13 40.34
N GLU A 342 -21.82 -21.62 39.56
CA GLU A 342 -21.32 -23.03 39.52
C GLU A 342 -19.81 -23.10 39.16
N ALA A 343 -18.98 -23.87 39.87
CA ALA A 343 -17.57 -24.11 39.49
C ALA A 343 -17.41 -25.46 38.77
N GLU A 344 -16.65 -25.52 37.66
CA GLU A 344 -16.55 -26.71 36.80
C GLU A 344 -15.10 -27.04 36.38
N THR A 345 -14.87 -28.30 35.99
CA THR A 345 -13.57 -28.77 35.49
C THR A 345 -13.52 -28.67 33.97
N LEU A 346 -13.15 -27.49 33.47
CA LEU A 346 -13.09 -27.21 32.03
C LEU A 346 -12.03 -28.05 31.28
N ARG A 347 -10.93 -28.45 31.93
CA ARG A 347 -9.87 -29.31 31.35
C ARG A 347 -9.01 -29.99 32.42
N HIS A 348 -8.26 -31.00 31.99
CA HIS A 348 -7.19 -31.63 32.74
C HIS A 348 -5.82 -31.08 32.28
N GLN A 349 -4.83 -31.07 33.17
CA GLN A 349 -3.47 -30.65 32.88
C GLN A 349 -2.47 -31.57 33.58
N ALA A 350 -1.56 -32.18 32.81
CA ALA A 350 -0.59 -33.18 33.29
C ALA A 350 -1.19 -34.38 34.07
N GLY A 351 -2.45 -34.73 33.79
CA GLY A 351 -3.16 -35.86 34.42
C GLY A 351 -3.97 -35.52 35.67
N GLN A 352 -3.85 -34.30 36.20
CA GLN A 352 -4.71 -33.78 37.27
C GLN A 352 -5.76 -32.81 36.68
N PRO A 353 -6.85 -32.49 37.40
CA PRO A 353 -7.70 -31.35 37.05
C PRO A 353 -6.84 -30.07 36.96
N ALA A 354 -7.06 -29.24 35.94
CA ALA A 354 -6.55 -27.87 35.99
C ALA A 354 -7.35 -27.05 37.02
N ALA A 355 -6.76 -26.01 37.61
CA ALA A 355 -7.45 -25.12 38.54
C ALA A 355 -8.81 -24.69 37.96
N THR A 356 -9.89 -25.00 38.67
CA THR A 356 -11.26 -25.11 38.13
C THR A 356 -11.82 -23.76 37.68
N PRO A 357 -12.03 -23.54 36.36
CA PRO A 357 -12.58 -22.29 35.86
C PRO A 357 -14.12 -22.28 35.93
N THR A 358 -14.70 -21.15 36.31
CA THR A 358 -16.14 -20.91 36.42
C THR A 358 -16.78 -20.65 35.03
N LEU A 359 -17.96 -21.23 34.79
CA LEU A 359 -18.82 -21.11 33.59
C LEU A 359 -19.77 -19.87 33.69
N ALA A 360 -20.95 -19.78 33.00
CA ALA A 360 -22.10 -18.86 33.35
C ALA A 360 -23.48 -18.92 32.56
N SER A 361 -24.70 -19.07 33.19
CA SER A 361 -26.06 -18.80 32.54
C SER A 361 -27.41 -18.80 33.36
N SER A 362 -28.36 -17.81 33.24
CA SER A 362 -29.88 -18.02 33.32
C SER A 362 -30.81 -16.96 32.61
N ARG A 363 -32.16 -16.93 32.80
CA ARG A 363 -33.20 -16.14 32.01
C ARG A 363 -34.57 -15.95 32.75
N PHE A 364 -35.56 -15.18 32.22
CA PHE A 364 -37.05 -15.48 32.15
C PHE A 364 -38.00 -14.31 31.67
N SER A 365 -39.34 -14.49 31.69
CA SER A 365 -40.40 -13.69 30.98
C SER A 365 -41.64 -13.31 31.85
N VAL A 366 -42.68 -12.66 31.29
CA VAL A 366 -43.74 -11.87 32.00
C VAL A 366 -45.18 -12.07 31.47
N ALA A 367 -46.21 -11.97 32.35
CA ALA A 367 -47.62 -11.60 32.06
C ALA A 367 -48.38 -11.20 33.36
N PRO A 368 -49.50 -10.42 33.35
CA PRO A 368 -50.03 -9.48 32.34
C PRO A 368 -50.33 -8.04 32.90
N ASP A 369 -50.94 -7.17 32.06
CA ASP A 369 -51.77 -5.97 32.37
C ASP A 369 -51.25 -4.86 33.34
N THR A 370 -50.75 -3.69 32.89
CA THR A 370 -51.51 -2.65 32.15
C THR A 370 -50.63 -1.49 31.61
N MET A 371 -51.04 -0.92 30.46
CA MET A 371 -50.74 0.40 29.86
C MET A 371 -49.47 1.25 30.21
N ARG A 372 -48.63 1.44 29.16
CA ARG A 372 -47.85 2.66 28.79
C ARG A 372 -46.66 3.14 29.67
N GLY A 373 -45.44 2.89 29.19
CA GLY A 373 -44.21 3.65 29.54
C GLY A 373 -42.98 2.74 29.73
N ARG A 374 -41.94 2.85 28.88
CA ARG A 374 -40.77 1.94 28.86
C ARG A 374 -39.44 2.71 29.02
N PRO A 375 -38.37 2.09 29.58
CA PRO A 375 -37.51 1.21 28.76
C PRO A 375 -36.98 -0.09 29.44
N PRO A 376 -36.53 -1.10 28.67
CA PRO A 376 -36.03 -2.40 29.16
C PRO A 376 -34.50 -2.49 29.37
N LYS A 377 -34.01 -3.58 30.00
CA LYS A 377 -32.62 -3.79 30.48
C LYS A 377 -32.00 -5.11 29.99
N ALA A 378 -30.67 -5.10 29.73
CA ALA A 378 -29.89 -6.28 29.30
C ALA A 378 -29.32 -7.12 30.47
N VAL A 379 -28.79 -8.31 30.17
CA VAL A 379 -28.80 -9.48 31.06
C VAL A 379 -27.52 -10.34 30.91
N PHE A 380 -26.85 -10.72 32.01
CA PHE A 380 -25.46 -11.21 32.03
C PHE A 380 -25.24 -12.42 32.93
N VAL A 381 -24.05 -13.02 32.87
CA VAL A 381 -23.71 -14.10 33.77
C VAL A 381 -22.20 -14.22 34.05
N ALA A 382 -21.86 -14.33 35.34
CA ALA A 382 -20.56 -14.78 35.84
C ALA A 382 -20.70 -15.43 37.22
N LEU A 383 -20.27 -16.69 37.30
CA LEU A 383 -20.39 -17.54 38.47
C LEU A 383 -19.30 -17.20 39.51
N GLY A 384 -19.58 -17.41 40.81
CA GLY A 384 -18.65 -17.18 41.93
C GLY A 384 -19.23 -17.59 43.28
N ASN A 385 -18.53 -18.41 44.06
CA ASN A 385 -19.13 -19.24 45.11
C ASN A 385 -19.25 -18.57 46.50
N ALA A 386 -20.08 -19.19 47.36
CA ALA A 386 -20.25 -19.05 48.81
C ALA A 386 -21.28 -20.14 49.22
N SER A 387 -21.18 -20.94 50.29
CA SER A 387 -20.37 -20.85 51.53
C SER A 387 -20.57 -22.13 52.39
N PHE A 388 -20.41 -21.99 53.71
CA PHE A 388 -20.82 -22.87 54.83
C PHE A 388 -19.83 -23.85 55.45
N ALA A 389 -19.90 -23.90 56.79
CA ALA A 389 -19.10 -24.73 57.67
C ALA A 389 -19.97 -25.75 58.40
N THR A 390 -19.40 -26.93 58.67
CA THR A 390 -19.97 -27.94 59.57
C THR A 390 -19.02 -28.20 60.74
N ARG A 391 -19.49 -27.96 61.96
CA ARG A 391 -18.84 -28.41 63.22
C ARG A 391 -18.94 -29.94 63.32
N VAL A 392 -18.09 -30.66 64.06
CA VAL A 392 -18.23 -31.10 65.48
C VAL A 392 -17.27 -32.31 65.63
N PRO A 393 -16.70 -32.70 66.81
CA PRO A 393 -16.60 -32.08 68.14
C PRO A 393 -15.12 -31.75 68.50
N ALA A 394 -14.84 -31.50 69.79
CA ALA A 394 -13.49 -31.37 70.36
C ALA A 394 -13.07 -32.61 71.17
N THR A 395 -11.76 -32.84 71.28
CA THR A 395 -11.12 -33.70 72.30
C THR A 395 -9.89 -32.97 72.88
N GLN A 396 -9.41 -33.42 74.04
CA GLN A 396 -8.51 -32.66 74.92
C GLN A 396 -7.03 -33.02 74.77
N ASN A 397 -6.18 -32.24 75.46
CA ASN A 397 -4.75 -32.47 75.76
C ASN A 397 -3.77 -32.27 74.58
N GLY A 398 -2.55 -31.74 74.78
CA GLY A 398 -2.00 -31.11 75.99
C GLY A 398 -0.48 -30.83 75.86
N ALA A 399 -0.01 -29.83 76.62
CA ALA A 399 1.37 -29.60 77.13
C ALA A 399 2.61 -29.57 76.18
N ASP A 400 3.52 -28.63 76.51
CA ASP A 400 4.99 -28.76 76.47
C ASP A 400 5.76 -28.92 75.13
N ILE A 401 7.07 -28.59 74.98
CA ILE A 401 7.98 -27.62 75.64
C ILE A 401 9.15 -27.28 74.65
N ASN A 402 9.85 -26.16 74.87
CA ASN A 402 11.14 -25.69 74.32
C ASN A 402 12.00 -26.58 73.38
N ALA A 403 12.64 -25.96 72.37
CA ALA A 403 14.10 -26.06 72.19
C ALA A 403 14.76 -24.93 71.33
N ASN A 404 15.78 -24.30 71.91
CA ASN A 404 16.91 -23.57 71.32
C ASN A 404 17.42 -24.12 69.95
N GLN A 405 18.02 -23.36 69.02
CA GLN A 405 19.26 -22.55 69.21
C GLN A 405 19.60 -21.61 68.00
N ARG A 406 20.51 -20.64 68.22
CA ARG A 406 21.29 -19.85 67.22
C ARG A 406 22.80 -20.20 67.40
N PRO A 407 23.84 -19.41 67.01
CA PRO A 407 24.05 -18.40 65.93
C PRO A 407 25.08 -18.95 64.89
N PHE A 408 25.99 -18.28 64.17
CA PHE A 408 26.58 -16.91 64.05
C PHE A 408 26.88 -16.65 62.53
N VAL A 409 27.77 -15.79 61.96
CA VAL A 409 28.95 -14.99 62.39
C VAL A 409 28.96 -13.60 61.70
N HIS A 410 29.60 -12.64 62.39
CA HIS A 410 30.18 -11.33 62.06
C HIS A 410 30.91 -11.13 60.69
N ALA A 411 30.99 -9.94 60.04
CA ALA A 411 31.46 -8.56 60.41
C ALA A 411 32.99 -8.35 60.16
N ALA A 412 33.59 -7.16 59.93
CA ALA A 412 33.12 -5.81 59.51
C ALA A 412 34.30 -4.88 59.10
N ALA A 413 34.00 -3.81 58.33
CA ALA A 413 34.63 -2.46 58.26
C ALA A 413 36.15 -2.22 58.03
N VAL A 414 36.50 -1.08 57.38
CA VAL A 414 37.48 -0.01 57.79
C VAL A 414 37.75 0.96 56.61
N HIS A 415 38.39 2.12 56.87
CA HIS A 415 38.45 3.35 56.05
C HIS A 415 39.54 3.46 54.95
N THR A 416 39.32 4.46 54.07
CA THR A 416 40.24 5.17 53.13
C THR A 416 41.19 6.16 53.88
N PRO A 417 41.98 7.12 53.29
CA PRO A 417 42.14 7.58 51.88
C PRO A 417 43.62 7.92 51.46
N THR A 418 43.80 8.86 50.49
CA THR A 418 45.02 9.60 50.02
C THR A 418 45.84 8.96 48.86
N ASN A 419 45.93 9.57 47.66
CA ASN A 419 46.86 10.64 47.14
C ASN A 419 48.29 10.09 46.87
N ASP A 420 49.13 10.51 45.90
CA ASP A 420 49.10 11.45 44.74
C ASP A 420 50.39 11.19 43.87
N SER A 421 50.68 11.71 42.67
CA SER A 421 49.95 12.39 41.55
C SER A 421 50.91 12.53 40.32
N GLN A 422 50.49 13.18 39.21
CA GLN A 422 51.34 13.74 38.12
C GLN A 422 52.05 12.72 37.16
N VAL A 423 52.46 13.02 35.89
CA VAL A 423 52.38 14.24 35.04
C VAL A 423 52.41 13.94 33.51
N ALA A 424 52.03 14.92 32.67
CA ALA A 424 52.32 15.10 31.22
C ALA A 424 51.65 14.23 30.11
N ALA A 425 51.50 14.67 28.85
CA ALA A 425 51.37 16.01 28.22
C ALA A 425 51.15 15.93 26.66
N TRP A 426 51.03 17.10 25.98
CA TRP A 426 51.35 17.40 24.56
C TRP A 426 50.35 17.08 23.39
N THR A 427 49.77 18.16 22.80
CA THR A 427 49.51 18.43 21.33
C THR A 427 48.51 17.56 20.50
N THR A 428 47.88 17.97 19.37
CA THR A 428 47.86 19.24 18.57
C THR A 428 46.47 19.58 17.95
N PHE A 429 46.11 20.86 18.04
CA PHE A 429 45.35 21.76 17.13
C PHE A 429 45.08 21.38 15.63
N ARG A 430 43.84 21.52 15.12
CA ARG A 430 43.45 22.39 13.96
C ARG A 430 41.97 22.24 13.46
N MET A 431 41.29 23.40 13.35
CA MET A 431 40.46 23.95 12.22
C MET A 431 39.28 23.14 11.61
N SER A 432 38.16 23.76 11.18
CA SER A 432 37.76 25.18 10.98
C SER A 432 36.38 25.46 11.63
N LEU A 433 36.03 26.65 12.15
CA LEU A 433 35.71 27.94 11.47
C LEU A 433 34.54 27.84 10.45
N VAL A 434 33.55 28.76 10.39
CA VAL A 434 33.50 30.15 10.90
C VAL A 434 32.05 30.66 11.16
N LEU A 435 31.87 31.51 12.20
CA LEU A 435 30.84 32.57 12.45
C LEU A 435 29.32 32.33 12.18
N ALA A 436 28.35 32.92 12.90
CA ALA A 436 28.26 33.77 14.10
C ALA A 436 26.85 33.62 14.72
N GLY A 437 26.51 34.05 15.95
CA GLY A 437 27.30 34.67 17.02
C GLY A 437 26.47 35.73 17.78
N THR A 438 26.38 35.65 19.11
CA THR A 438 25.83 36.69 20.02
C THR A 438 26.26 36.42 21.46
N SER A 439 26.34 37.45 22.31
CA SER A 439 26.87 37.34 23.67
C SER A 439 25.89 37.81 24.76
N ILE A 440 25.73 36.97 25.79
CA ILE A 440 25.59 37.26 27.23
C ILE A 440 25.22 38.71 27.64
N THR A 441 24.11 38.92 28.37
CA THR A 441 24.11 39.50 29.75
C THR A 441 22.74 39.69 30.44
N LYS A 442 22.78 39.57 31.79
CA LYS A 442 22.03 40.30 32.85
C LYS A 442 20.51 40.10 33.12
N VAL A 443 20.30 39.55 34.31
CA VAL A 443 19.23 39.76 35.34
C VAL A 443 19.54 41.10 36.11
N PRO A 444 18.66 41.81 36.90
CA PRO A 444 17.40 41.41 37.57
C PRO A 444 16.14 42.34 37.53
N ALA A 445 14.98 41.73 37.81
CA ALA A 445 13.90 42.03 38.80
C ALA A 445 13.44 43.46 39.26
N SER A 446 12.30 43.45 39.99
CA SER A 446 11.72 44.45 40.92
C SER A 446 10.74 45.50 40.31
N VAL A 447 9.68 46.00 40.99
CA VAL A 447 9.05 45.63 42.30
C VAL A 447 7.62 46.23 42.43
N GLN A 448 6.82 45.73 43.40
CA GLN A 448 5.53 46.24 43.94
C GLN A 448 4.29 46.28 43.00
N ASP A 449 3.06 45.80 43.32
CA ASP A 449 2.34 45.27 44.52
C ASP A 449 1.27 46.21 45.13
N THR A 450 0.30 45.60 45.84
CA THR A 450 -0.89 46.12 46.55
C THR A 450 -2.10 46.47 45.66
N SER A 451 -3.36 46.17 46.02
CA SER A 451 -3.95 45.20 46.97
C SER A 451 -5.48 45.02 46.62
N THR A 452 -6.39 44.35 47.34
CA THR A 452 -6.45 43.69 48.67
C THR A 452 -7.54 42.59 48.70
N ARG A 453 -7.56 41.79 49.78
CA ARG A 453 -8.70 41.04 50.40
C ARG A 453 -9.17 39.69 49.80
N VAL A 454 -9.49 38.78 50.73
CA VAL A 454 -9.92 37.38 50.59
C VAL A 454 -10.91 37.11 51.76
N PRO A 455 -11.88 36.18 51.62
CA PRO A 455 -11.82 34.95 52.45
C PRO A 455 -12.14 33.67 51.62
N VAL A 456 -11.26 32.65 51.63
CA VAL A 456 -11.21 31.51 52.57
C VAL A 456 -12.37 30.51 52.39
N GLY A 457 -12.07 29.30 51.89
CA GLY A 457 -13.01 28.17 51.88
C GLY A 457 -12.59 26.94 51.06
N GLY A 458 -12.00 25.92 51.71
CA GLY A 458 -12.05 24.52 51.25
C GLY A 458 -10.89 23.96 50.41
N ARG A 459 -10.41 22.77 50.83
CA ARG A 459 -9.49 21.86 50.09
C ARG A 459 -10.32 21.06 49.04
N SER A 460 -9.77 20.34 48.05
CA SER A 460 -8.39 19.89 47.74
C SER A 460 -8.18 19.81 46.22
N GLY A 461 -6.92 19.74 45.75
CA GLY A 461 -6.60 19.80 44.31
C GLY A 461 -6.08 18.50 43.68
N ARG A 462 -6.47 18.24 42.42
CA ARG A 462 -5.79 17.39 41.40
C ARG A 462 -6.42 17.62 40.01
N ASP A 463 -5.99 18.64 39.26
CA ASP A 463 -6.22 18.67 37.78
C ASP A 463 -5.38 19.76 37.06
N ILE A 464 -4.15 19.43 36.63
CA ILE A 464 -3.27 20.36 35.85
C ILE A 464 -2.54 19.66 34.69
N SER A 465 -2.32 18.33 34.74
CA SER A 465 -1.57 17.59 33.71
C SER A 465 -2.29 17.47 32.37
N THR A 466 -3.62 17.38 32.37
CA THR A 466 -4.47 17.18 31.18
C THR A 466 -4.55 18.43 30.27
N SER A 467 -4.57 19.63 30.86
CA SER A 467 -4.76 20.88 30.09
C SER A 467 -3.62 21.21 29.14
N ARG A 468 -2.38 20.77 29.43
CA ARG A 468 -1.18 21.12 28.64
C ARG A 468 -0.92 20.18 27.46
N ALA A 469 -1.54 18.99 27.45
CA ALA A 469 -1.44 18.01 26.37
C ALA A 469 -2.46 18.21 25.23
N LEU A 470 -3.50 19.01 25.47
CA LEU A 470 -4.57 19.29 24.49
C LEU A 470 -4.33 20.57 23.68
N THR A 471 -3.67 21.58 24.26
CA THR A 471 -3.30 22.82 23.56
C THR A 471 -2.24 22.59 22.48
N SER A 472 -1.31 21.65 22.67
CA SER A 472 -0.31 21.28 21.67
C SER A 472 -0.87 20.56 20.43
N ARG A 473 -2.17 20.22 20.42
CA ARG A 473 -2.89 19.60 19.29
C ARG A 473 -3.91 20.53 18.61
N GLY A 474 -3.87 21.83 18.88
CA GLY A 474 -4.62 22.86 18.11
C GLY A 474 -6.15 22.90 18.32
N LEU A 475 -6.72 22.10 19.23
CA LEU A 475 -8.17 21.97 19.42
C LEU A 475 -8.78 22.98 20.42
N GLY A 476 -8.14 24.15 20.59
CA GLY A 476 -8.42 25.11 21.66
C GLY A 476 -9.86 25.67 21.78
N PRO A 477 -10.56 26.07 20.70
CA PRO A 477 -11.80 26.84 20.86
C PRO A 477 -13.04 26.02 21.29
N ASN A 478 -13.23 24.83 20.71
CA ASN A 478 -14.58 24.25 20.56
C ASN A 478 -15.19 23.68 21.85
N ILE A 479 -14.40 23.40 22.89
CA ILE A 479 -14.89 22.77 24.13
C ILE A 479 -15.84 23.71 24.91
N ARG A 480 -15.64 25.03 24.83
CA ARG A 480 -16.54 26.01 25.48
C ARG A 480 -17.90 26.10 24.79
N GLU A 481 -17.93 25.99 23.46
CA GLU A 481 -19.18 25.98 22.69
C GLU A 481 -19.96 24.68 22.91
N ILE A 482 -19.30 23.53 22.93
CA ILE A 482 -19.94 22.23 23.22
C ILE A 482 -20.57 22.24 24.63
N ARG A 483 -19.94 22.89 25.63
CA ARG A 483 -20.55 23.08 26.95
C ARG A 483 -21.76 24.02 26.91
N ARG A 484 -21.73 25.13 26.16
CA ARG A 484 -22.88 26.05 25.98
C ARG A 484 -24.06 25.40 25.25
N ALA A 485 -23.79 24.58 24.23
CA ALA A 485 -24.81 23.80 23.53
C ALA A 485 -25.48 22.79 24.49
N ARG A 486 -24.69 22.11 25.34
CA ARG A 486 -25.22 21.11 26.28
C ARG A 486 -26.03 21.72 27.43
N THR A 487 -25.84 22.98 27.79
CA THR A 487 -26.70 23.70 28.77
C THR A 487 -27.92 24.40 28.17
N SER A 488 -27.98 24.58 26.84
CA SER A 488 -29.16 25.13 26.14
C SER A 488 -30.11 24.05 25.60
N LEU A 489 -29.66 22.79 25.50
CA LEU A 489 -30.43 21.64 25.01
C LEU A 489 -31.50 21.08 25.99
N GLY A 490 -32.08 21.94 26.84
CA GLY A 490 -33.19 21.57 27.74
C GLY A 490 -34.57 21.53 27.05
N ALA A 491 -34.70 22.02 25.82
CA ALA A 491 -35.97 22.13 25.12
C ALA A 491 -35.89 21.75 23.63
N ASN A 492 -36.85 20.91 23.21
CA ASN A 492 -37.31 20.62 21.84
C ASN A 492 -36.25 20.50 20.69
N PRO A 493 -35.90 19.28 20.23
CA PRO A 493 -34.90 19.08 19.17
C PRO A 493 -35.35 19.49 17.75
N ALA A 494 -36.59 19.94 17.55
CA ALA A 494 -37.11 20.32 16.23
C ALA A 494 -36.47 21.60 15.65
N ALA A 495 -36.00 22.53 16.50
CA ALA A 495 -35.68 23.91 16.11
C ALA A 495 -34.23 24.16 15.65
N MET A 496 -33.44 23.14 15.33
CA MET A 496 -32.00 23.29 15.08
C MET A 496 -31.65 23.54 13.59
N PRO A 497 -30.93 24.65 13.25
CA PRO A 497 -30.56 25.00 11.87
C PRO A 497 -29.71 23.92 11.17
N THR A 498 -29.96 23.74 9.86
CA THR A 498 -29.40 22.65 9.05
C THR A 498 -27.88 22.65 8.98
N THR A 499 -27.25 23.84 8.95
CA THR A 499 -25.79 24.03 8.89
C THR A 499 -25.05 23.50 10.12
N LEU A 500 -25.66 23.58 11.31
CA LEU A 500 -25.04 23.09 12.55
C LEU A 500 -25.04 21.55 12.64
N LYS A 501 -26.09 20.90 12.13
CA LYS A 501 -26.19 19.43 12.07
C LYS A 501 -25.06 18.82 11.23
N THR A 502 -24.78 19.39 10.06
CA THR A 502 -23.73 18.90 9.15
C THR A 502 -22.32 19.03 9.74
N THR A 503 -22.00 20.17 10.37
CA THR A 503 -20.68 20.40 10.98
C THR A 503 -20.45 19.54 12.22
N ALA A 504 -21.47 19.35 13.06
CA ALA A 504 -21.38 18.43 14.20
C ALA A 504 -21.19 16.98 13.74
N ALA A 505 -21.95 16.51 12.74
CA ALA A 505 -21.82 15.17 12.18
C ALA A 505 -20.42 14.92 11.59
N ASN A 506 -19.90 15.84 10.77
CA ASN A 506 -18.57 15.71 10.17
C ASN A 506 -17.43 15.68 11.21
N ASN A 507 -17.56 16.45 12.29
CA ASN A 507 -16.57 16.43 13.38
C ASN A 507 -16.65 15.14 14.21
N ILE A 508 -17.85 14.59 14.45
CA ILE A 508 -18.03 13.28 15.10
C ILE A 508 -17.50 12.15 14.20
N ILE A 509 -17.68 12.23 12.88
CA ILE A 509 -17.11 11.26 11.91
C ILE A 509 -15.58 11.32 11.92
N LYS A 510 -14.97 12.53 11.96
CA LYS A 510 -13.51 12.67 12.12
C LYS A 510 -13.02 12.09 13.45
N ALA A 511 -13.69 12.37 14.56
CA ALA A 511 -13.33 11.83 15.87
C ALA A 511 -13.44 10.29 15.92
N ARG A 512 -14.50 9.71 15.34
CA ARG A 512 -14.73 8.26 15.30
C ARG A 512 -13.73 7.54 14.37
N ARG A 513 -13.28 8.18 13.29
CA ARG A 513 -12.15 7.69 12.46
C ARG A 513 -10.82 7.72 13.21
N ALA A 514 -10.60 8.69 14.10
CA ALA A 514 -9.35 8.86 14.84
C ALA A 514 -9.17 7.91 16.04
N MET A 515 -10.18 7.12 16.41
CA MET A 515 -10.10 6.14 17.51
C MET A 515 -10.16 4.67 17.03
N ASN A 516 -10.72 4.41 15.85
CA ASN A 516 -10.86 3.06 15.31
C ASN A 516 -9.70 2.70 14.35
N GLY A 517 -8.53 2.35 14.90
CA GLY A 517 -7.54 1.58 14.15
C GLY A 517 -6.08 1.72 14.58
N GLY A 518 -5.41 0.58 14.74
CA GLY A 518 -4.04 0.46 14.23
C GLY A 518 -4.13 0.33 12.71
N GLU A 519 -4.18 1.46 11.99
CA GLU A 519 -4.43 1.45 10.56
C GLU A 519 -3.30 0.76 9.78
N VAL A 520 -3.63 -0.36 9.11
CA VAL A 520 -3.12 -0.56 7.76
C VAL A 520 -3.64 0.62 6.96
N LYS A 521 -2.78 1.60 6.66
CA LYS A 521 -3.19 2.81 5.94
C LYS A 521 -3.87 2.39 4.64
N LYS A 522 -5.10 2.86 4.47
CA LYS A 522 -5.79 2.76 3.17
C LYS A 522 -4.99 3.57 2.16
N ARG A 523 -4.89 3.06 0.92
CA ARG A 523 -4.30 3.79 -0.21
C ARG A 523 -4.87 5.20 -0.25
N GLU A 524 -4.04 6.16 -0.62
CA GLU A 524 -4.48 7.55 -0.78
C GLU A 524 -5.66 7.63 -1.76
N ARG A 525 -6.38 8.75 -1.73
CA ARG A 525 -7.49 9.01 -2.66
C ARG A 525 -7.44 10.44 -3.14
N TRP A 526 -8.03 10.67 -4.32
CA TRP A 526 -8.43 12.00 -4.77
C TRP A 526 -9.25 12.69 -3.67
N ALA A 527 -9.02 13.98 -3.41
CA ALA A 527 -9.77 14.70 -2.39
C ALA A 527 -11.19 15.08 -2.87
N SER A 528 -11.44 15.00 -4.17
CA SER A 528 -12.76 15.17 -4.79
C SER A 528 -12.85 14.46 -6.15
N ARG A 529 -14.07 14.12 -6.60
CA ARG A 529 -14.34 13.51 -7.92
C ARG A 529 -13.84 14.39 -9.08
N SER A 530 -13.91 15.71 -8.92
CA SER A 530 -13.40 16.67 -9.91
C SER A 530 -11.87 16.64 -10.05
N GLU A 531 -11.10 16.33 -9.00
CA GLU A 531 -9.65 16.12 -9.14
C GLU A 531 -9.33 14.90 -10.00
N PHE A 532 -10.03 13.77 -9.78
CA PHE A 532 -9.90 12.56 -10.62
C PHE A 532 -10.23 12.85 -12.08
N LEU A 533 -11.38 13.46 -12.34
CA LEU A 533 -11.84 13.74 -13.69
C LEU A 533 -10.90 14.70 -14.42
N LEU A 534 -10.47 15.80 -13.80
CA LEU A 534 -9.59 16.77 -14.43
C LEU A 534 -8.18 16.22 -14.67
N ALA A 535 -7.62 15.46 -13.72
CA ALA A 535 -6.32 14.80 -13.93
C ALA A 535 -6.39 13.76 -15.06
N THR A 536 -7.46 12.97 -15.13
CA THR A 536 -7.63 11.94 -16.17
C THR A 536 -7.94 12.56 -17.55
N VAL A 537 -8.66 13.69 -17.60
CA VAL A 537 -8.86 14.47 -18.85
C VAL A 537 -7.54 15.07 -19.31
N GLY A 538 -6.73 15.67 -18.43
CA GLY A 538 -5.42 16.21 -18.77
C GLY A 538 -4.38 15.15 -19.18
N GLN A 539 -4.52 13.91 -18.69
CA GLN A 539 -3.72 12.78 -19.19
C GLN A 539 -4.02 12.47 -20.67
N CYS A 540 -5.29 12.54 -21.09
CA CYS A 540 -5.69 12.21 -22.45
C CYS A 540 -5.46 13.39 -23.41
N VAL A 541 -5.91 14.57 -22.99
CA VAL A 541 -5.88 15.79 -23.79
C VAL A 541 -4.50 16.41 -23.64
N GLY A 542 -3.59 15.99 -24.50
CA GLY A 542 -2.20 16.46 -24.56
C GLY A 542 -1.90 17.24 -25.85
N VAL A 543 -0.62 17.54 -26.10
CA VAL A 543 -0.18 18.24 -27.32
C VAL A 543 -0.52 17.50 -28.62
N GLY A 544 -0.65 16.16 -28.56
CA GLY A 544 -1.03 15.31 -29.69
C GLY A 544 -2.44 15.57 -30.21
N ASN A 545 -3.34 16.14 -29.39
CA ASN A 545 -4.67 16.58 -29.80
C ASN A 545 -4.59 17.88 -30.63
N VAL A 546 -3.58 18.71 -30.37
CA VAL A 546 -3.38 20.02 -31.00
C VAL A 546 -2.58 19.92 -32.29
N TRP A 547 -1.43 19.21 -32.32
CA TRP A 547 -0.61 19.13 -33.54
C TRP A 547 -0.77 17.81 -34.31
N ARG A 548 -0.79 16.66 -33.62
CA ARG A 548 -0.69 15.34 -34.27
C ARG A 548 -1.99 14.95 -34.95
N PHE A 549 -3.13 15.08 -34.27
CA PHE A 549 -4.44 14.74 -34.83
C PHE A 549 -4.83 15.61 -36.05
N PRO A 550 -4.71 16.95 -36.04
CA PRO A 550 -5.07 17.76 -37.21
C PRO A 550 -4.18 17.45 -38.42
N TYR A 551 -2.86 17.32 -38.23
CA TYR A 551 -1.94 16.87 -39.26
C TYR A 551 -2.33 15.51 -39.86
N LEU A 552 -2.56 14.49 -39.02
CA LEU A 552 -2.93 13.15 -39.46
C LEU A 552 -4.28 13.12 -40.18
N CYS A 553 -5.25 13.93 -39.75
CA CYS A 553 -6.54 14.07 -40.40
C CYS A 553 -6.39 14.60 -41.83
N TYR A 554 -5.68 15.71 -42.03
CA TYR A 554 -5.37 16.24 -43.36
C TYR A 554 -4.58 15.22 -44.21
N LYS A 555 -3.45 14.71 -43.68
CA LYS A 555 -2.56 13.76 -44.36
C LYS A 555 -3.33 12.56 -44.92
N ASN A 556 -4.23 11.98 -44.13
CA ASN A 556 -4.94 10.74 -44.43
C ASN A 556 -6.35 10.95 -45.02
N GLY A 557 -6.58 12.06 -45.71
CA GLY A 557 -7.78 12.26 -46.55
C GLY A 557 -8.80 13.26 -46.03
N GLY A 558 -8.42 14.15 -45.12
CA GLY A 558 -9.31 15.11 -44.48
C GLY A 558 -10.37 14.40 -43.64
N GLY A 559 -11.63 14.83 -43.74
CA GLY A 559 -12.75 14.25 -43.00
C GLY A 559 -12.95 12.73 -43.19
N THR A 560 -12.37 12.13 -44.24
CA THR A 560 -12.28 10.67 -44.41
C THR A 560 -11.60 9.97 -43.24
N PHE A 561 -10.53 10.56 -42.67
CA PHE A 561 -9.74 9.97 -41.58
C PHE A 561 -10.56 9.76 -40.30
N LEU A 562 -11.67 10.49 -40.15
CA LEU A 562 -12.56 10.32 -39.00
C LEU A 562 -13.19 8.92 -38.95
N ILE A 563 -13.34 8.23 -40.08
CA ILE A 563 -13.86 6.85 -40.14
C ILE A 563 -12.91 5.86 -39.45
N PRO A 564 -11.65 5.66 -39.88
CA PRO A 564 -10.71 4.79 -39.18
C PRO A 564 -10.40 5.28 -37.76
N TYR A 565 -10.40 6.59 -37.50
CA TYR A 565 -10.20 7.16 -36.16
C TYR A 565 -11.32 6.76 -35.18
N PHE A 566 -12.59 6.95 -35.52
CA PHE A 566 -13.70 6.57 -34.63
C PHE A 566 -13.90 5.06 -34.53
N LEU A 567 -13.55 4.29 -35.55
CA LEU A 567 -13.49 2.82 -35.45
C LEU A 567 -12.38 2.37 -34.50
N ALA A 568 -11.17 2.94 -34.60
CA ALA A 568 -10.09 2.66 -33.65
C ALA A 568 -10.45 3.11 -32.22
N LEU A 569 -11.16 4.23 -32.04
CA LEU A 569 -11.69 4.67 -30.74
C LEU A 569 -12.63 3.62 -30.14
N GLY A 570 -13.63 3.16 -30.90
CA GLY A 570 -14.64 2.22 -30.40
C GLY A 570 -14.13 0.78 -30.20
N VAL A 571 -13.07 0.37 -30.91
CA VAL A 571 -12.59 -1.02 -30.95
C VAL A 571 -11.27 -1.24 -30.22
N ILE A 572 -10.42 -0.22 -30.09
CA ILE A 572 -9.14 -0.29 -29.38
C ILE A 572 -9.15 0.66 -28.18
N GLY A 573 -9.41 1.96 -28.41
CA GLY A 573 -9.31 3.01 -27.40
C GLY A 573 -10.21 2.80 -26.19
N VAL A 574 -11.53 2.95 -26.35
CA VAL A 574 -12.53 2.83 -25.27
C VAL A 574 -12.48 1.46 -24.57
N PRO A 575 -12.35 0.31 -25.28
CA PRO A 575 -12.21 -0.98 -24.61
C PRO A 575 -11.00 -1.06 -23.67
N ILE A 576 -9.83 -0.56 -24.06
CA ILE A 576 -8.64 -0.58 -23.19
C ILE A 576 -8.76 0.46 -22.08
N PHE A 577 -9.21 1.67 -22.40
CA PHE A 577 -9.38 2.77 -21.44
C PHE A 577 -10.28 2.35 -20.26
N LEU A 578 -11.38 1.67 -20.59
CA LEU A 578 -12.31 1.09 -19.63
C LEU A 578 -11.68 -0.07 -18.84
N LEU A 579 -10.86 -0.91 -19.48
CA LEU A 579 -10.15 -2.01 -18.83
C LEU A 579 -9.15 -1.47 -17.80
N GLU A 580 -8.25 -0.56 -18.17
CA GLU A 580 -7.21 -0.03 -17.27
C GLU A 580 -7.79 0.74 -16.08
N LEU A 581 -8.75 1.65 -16.28
CA LEU A 581 -9.39 2.38 -15.17
C LEU A 581 -10.17 1.43 -14.24
N SER A 582 -10.91 0.47 -14.80
CA SER A 582 -11.62 -0.54 -14.00
C SER A 582 -10.67 -1.43 -13.21
N LEU A 583 -9.54 -1.82 -13.81
CA LEU A 583 -8.51 -2.66 -13.21
C LEU A 583 -7.84 -1.95 -12.03
N GLY A 584 -7.50 -0.66 -12.21
CA GLY A 584 -7.01 0.21 -11.14
C GLY A 584 -8.00 0.29 -9.98
N GLN A 585 -9.26 0.68 -10.25
CA GLN A 585 -10.29 0.87 -9.23
C GLN A 585 -10.69 -0.44 -8.52
N ARG A 586 -10.69 -1.59 -9.20
CA ARG A 586 -11.01 -2.91 -8.62
C ARG A 586 -9.99 -3.37 -7.58
N PHE A 587 -8.70 -3.19 -7.84
CA PHE A 587 -7.64 -3.72 -6.98
C PHE A 587 -7.02 -2.69 -6.03
N ALA A 588 -7.09 -1.40 -6.37
CA ALA A 588 -6.49 -0.30 -5.60
C ALA A 588 -5.01 -0.56 -5.25
N LYS A 589 -4.21 -0.97 -6.23
CA LYS A 589 -2.75 -1.18 -6.16
C LYS A 589 -2.04 -0.39 -7.28
N GLY A 590 -0.70 -0.39 -7.30
CA GLY A 590 0.05 0.03 -8.49
C GLY A 590 -0.02 -1.01 -9.62
N ASN A 591 0.61 -0.69 -10.74
CA ASN A 591 0.48 -1.42 -12.01
C ASN A 591 0.97 -2.87 -11.91
N VAL A 592 2.09 -3.12 -11.22
CA VAL A 592 2.68 -4.46 -11.11
C VAL A 592 1.77 -5.37 -10.29
N TYR A 593 1.23 -4.87 -9.18
CA TYR A 593 0.32 -5.65 -8.38
C TYR A 593 -1.06 -5.78 -9.01
N ALA A 594 -1.60 -4.76 -9.68
CA ALA A 594 -2.87 -4.87 -10.40
C ALA A 594 -2.88 -6.05 -11.37
N TYR A 595 -1.82 -6.20 -12.19
CA TYR A 595 -1.68 -7.36 -13.06
C TYR A 595 -1.43 -8.69 -12.32
N ARG A 596 -0.65 -8.70 -11.23
CA ARG A 596 -0.44 -9.93 -10.42
C ARG A 596 -1.71 -10.46 -9.74
N HIS A 597 -2.72 -9.62 -9.47
CA HIS A 597 -4.03 -10.08 -8.97
C HIS A 597 -4.93 -10.65 -10.09
N LEU A 598 -4.58 -10.49 -11.37
CA LEU A 598 -5.20 -11.22 -12.48
C LEU A 598 -4.58 -12.62 -12.64
N ASP A 599 -3.26 -12.67 -12.80
CA ASP A 599 -2.40 -13.87 -12.76
C ASP A 599 -0.98 -13.40 -12.38
N PRO A 600 -0.28 -14.05 -11.43
CA PRO A 600 1.08 -13.66 -11.02
C PRO A 600 2.09 -13.48 -12.17
N ARG A 601 1.97 -14.29 -13.24
CA ARG A 601 2.82 -14.23 -14.45
C ARG A 601 2.63 -12.94 -15.24
N LEU A 602 1.45 -12.33 -15.17
CA LEU A 602 1.15 -11.05 -15.81
C LEU A 602 1.82 -9.87 -15.11
N GLY A 603 2.47 -10.06 -13.96
CA GLY A 603 3.22 -8.98 -13.29
C GLY A 603 4.25 -8.29 -14.19
N GLY A 604 4.81 -8.99 -15.19
CA GLY A 604 5.68 -8.39 -16.21
C GLY A 604 5.00 -7.34 -17.09
N VAL A 605 3.69 -7.43 -17.33
CA VAL A 605 2.90 -6.47 -18.11
C VAL A 605 2.86 -5.11 -17.40
N GLY A 606 2.69 -5.10 -16.08
CA GLY A 606 2.70 -3.88 -15.26
C GLY A 606 4.07 -3.19 -15.18
N VAL A 607 5.16 -3.95 -15.34
CA VAL A 607 6.52 -3.40 -15.45
C VAL A 607 6.76 -2.87 -16.86
N ALA A 608 6.40 -3.62 -17.91
CA ALA A 608 6.62 -3.22 -19.30
C ALA A 608 5.87 -1.93 -19.67
N SER A 609 4.56 -1.87 -19.37
CA SER A 609 3.73 -0.66 -19.53
C SER A 609 4.35 0.57 -18.87
N THR A 610 4.68 0.46 -17.58
CA THR A 610 5.22 1.58 -16.81
C THR A 610 6.61 2.02 -17.30
N CYS A 611 7.49 1.07 -17.64
CA CYS A 611 8.81 1.40 -18.18
C CYS A 611 8.71 2.13 -19.53
N MET A 612 7.78 1.77 -20.41
CA MET A 612 7.54 2.49 -21.67
C MET A 612 7.03 3.92 -21.42
N SER A 613 6.11 4.10 -20.47
CA SER A 613 5.65 5.44 -20.05
C SER A 613 6.79 6.28 -19.48
N PHE A 614 7.74 5.68 -18.75
CA PHE A 614 8.90 6.42 -18.23
C PHE A 614 9.91 6.78 -19.32
N VAL A 615 10.16 5.90 -20.30
CA VAL A 615 10.92 6.25 -21.53
C VAL A 615 10.22 7.36 -22.33
N THR A 616 8.90 7.30 -22.42
CA THR A 616 8.07 8.32 -23.08
C THR A 616 8.24 9.68 -22.39
N LEU A 617 8.16 9.70 -21.06
CA LEU A 617 8.34 10.91 -20.26
C LEU A 617 9.68 11.61 -20.52
N TRP A 618 10.76 10.88 -20.82
CA TRP A 618 12.08 11.48 -21.09
C TRP A 618 12.10 12.34 -22.37
N TYR A 619 11.51 11.87 -23.46
CA TYR A 619 11.43 12.64 -24.70
C TYR A 619 10.24 13.61 -24.71
N TYR A 620 9.13 13.25 -24.06
CA TYR A 620 7.93 14.09 -23.99
C TYR A 620 8.15 15.36 -23.14
N ASN A 621 8.96 15.29 -22.07
CA ASN A 621 9.30 16.49 -21.30
C ASN A 621 10.23 17.46 -22.07
N ILE A 622 10.77 17.08 -23.24
CA ILE A 622 11.43 18.02 -24.15
C ILE A 622 10.41 18.94 -24.84
N ILE A 623 9.18 18.48 -25.05
CA ILE A 623 8.09 19.32 -25.54
C ILE A 623 7.75 20.41 -24.51
N VAL A 624 7.77 20.06 -23.22
CA VAL A 624 7.65 21.04 -22.12
C VAL A 624 8.81 22.04 -22.19
N ALA A 625 10.04 21.60 -22.46
CA ALA A 625 11.18 22.48 -22.64
C ALA A 625 11.05 23.41 -23.87
N TRP A 626 10.62 22.90 -25.03
CA TRP A 626 10.38 23.72 -26.22
C TRP A 626 9.30 24.78 -25.99
N THR A 627 8.15 24.39 -25.42
CA THR A 627 7.06 25.34 -25.11
C THR A 627 7.52 26.43 -24.14
N LEU A 628 8.32 26.10 -23.12
CA LEU A 628 8.91 27.07 -22.20
C LEU A 628 9.86 28.06 -22.89
N VAL A 629 10.69 27.62 -23.85
CA VAL A 629 11.54 28.53 -24.64
C VAL A 629 10.67 29.51 -25.43
N TYR A 630 9.69 29.02 -26.18
CA TYR A 630 8.80 29.89 -26.97
C TYR A 630 7.93 30.81 -26.09
N MET A 631 7.47 30.38 -24.91
CA MET A 631 6.80 31.26 -23.94
C MET A 631 7.74 32.38 -23.46
N ALA A 632 8.97 32.05 -23.07
CA ALA A 632 9.93 33.04 -22.58
C ALA A 632 10.32 34.05 -23.67
N GLN A 633 10.42 33.62 -24.92
CA GLN A 633 10.66 34.48 -26.08
C GLN A 633 9.43 35.36 -26.40
N SER A 634 8.21 34.81 -26.33
CA SER A 634 6.95 35.55 -26.49
C SER A 634 6.75 36.64 -25.42
N CYS A 635 7.35 36.47 -24.23
CA CYS A 635 7.33 37.49 -23.18
C CYS A 635 8.34 38.64 -23.38
N ARG A 636 9.27 38.56 -24.35
CA ARG A 636 10.27 39.62 -24.59
C ARG A 636 9.64 40.86 -25.25
N SER A 637 8.59 40.68 -26.05
CA SER A 637 7.76 41.75 -26.61
C SER A 637 6.33 41.24 -26.79
N LEU A 638 5.32 41.97 -26.31
CA LEU A 638 3.92 41.59 -26.50
C LEU A 638 3.42 41.84 -27.93
N ASN A 639 4.09 42.71 -28.69
CA ASN A 639 3.67 43.14 -30.02
C ASN A 639 4.35 42.37 -31.15
N ASP A 640 5.53 41.80 -30.90
CA ASP A 640 6.36 41.18 -31.93
C ASP A 640 7.16 39.98 -31.41
N VAL A 641 7.67 39.12 -32.31
CA VAL A 641 8.31 37.84 -31.95
C VAL A 641 9.57 37.54 -32.80
N PRO A 642 10.62 36.89 -32.22
CA PRO A 642 11.90 36.64 -32.90
C PRO A 642 11.84 35.90 -34.24
N TRP A 643 10.76 35.17 -34.52
CA TRP A 643 10.58 34.32 -35.70
C TRP A 643 9.74 34.94 -36.83
N ARG A 644 9.27 36.18 -36.68
CA ARG A 644 8.34 36.82 -37.64
C ARG A 644 8.88 36.99 -39.07
N GLY A 645 10.21 36.99 -39.25
CA GLY A 645 10.85 37.36 -40.52
C GLY A 645 10.73 38.86 -40.79
N GLY A 646 11.79 39.63 -40.54
CA GLY A 646 11.77 41.08 -40.61
C GLY A 646 13.02 41.71 -39.99
N GLU A 647 12.83 42.69 -39.09
CA GLU A 647 13.92 43.41 -38.40
C GLU A 647 14.92 42.50 -37.68
N HIS A 648 14.51 41.29 -37.30
CA HIS A 648 15.37 40.29 -36.64
C HIS A 648 16.14 39.36 -37.60
N GLY A 649 15.90 39.40 -38.91
CA GLY A 649 16.68 38.65 -39.93
C GLY A 649 16.58 37.12 -39.87
N VAL A 650 15.62 36.59 -39.11
CA VAL A 650 15.40 35.15 -38.90
C VAL A 650 13.92 34.82 -39.06
N ASP A 651 13.63 33.83 -39.92
CA ASP A 651 12.33 33.20 -40.13
C ASP A 651 12.05 32.07 -39.11
N ALA A 652 10.83 31.55 -39.08
CA ALA A 652 10.43 30.54 -38.09
C ALA A 652 11.14 29.18 -38.24
N GLU A 653 11.43 28.73 -39.46
CA GLU A 653 12.14 27.47 -39.70
C GLU A 653 13.58 27.56 -39.19
N ARG A 654 14.26 28.66 -39.53
CA ARG A 654 15.62 28.96 -39.07
C ARG A 654 15.69 29.23 -37.57
N PHE A 655 14.68 29.87 -36.98
CA PHE A 655 14.58 30.04 -35.53
C PHE A 655 14.49 28.67 -34.83
N TRP A 656 13.57 27.80 -35.27
CA TRP A 656 13.41 26.45 -34.75
C TRP A 656 14.70 25.62 -34.87
N HIS A 657 15.23 25.47 -36.08
CA HIS A 657 16.37 24.58 -36.32
C HIS A 657 17.72 25.13 -35.83
N ARG A 658 17.99 26.43 -35.95
CA ARG A 658 19.31 27.01 -35.61
C ARG A 658 19.34 27.77 -34.28
N ALA A 659 18.26 28.43 -33.84
CA ALA A 659 18.26 29.14 -32.55
C ALA A 659 17.83 28.24 -31.38
N VAL A 660 16.74 27.48 -31.52
CA VAL A 660 16.21 26.62 -30.44
C VAL A 660 16.94 25.28 -30.36
N LEU A 661 16.94 24.49 -31.45
CA LEU A 661 17.44 23.11 -31.45
C LEU A 661 18.97 22.98 -31.58
N TRP A 662 19.65 23.99 -32.13
CA TRP A 662 21.07 23.89 -32.55
C TRP A 662 21.36 22.65 -33.42
N ARG A 663 20.41 22.33 -34.30
CA ARG A 663 20.31 21.08 -35.05
C ARG A 663 21.59 20.75 -35.83
N SER A 664 22.10 19.53 -35.63
CA SER A 664 23.22 18.95 -36.40
C SER A 664 22.77 18.39 -37.75
N ASP A 665 23.72 18.08 -38.62
CA ASP A 665 23.43 17.52 -39.95
C ASP A 665 23.10 16.01 -39.91
N GLY A 666 23.26 15.34 -38.75
CA GLY A 666 22.90 13.94 -38.55
C GLY A 666 23.07 13.41 -37.12
N PHE A 667 22.76 12.12 -36.91
CA PHE A 667 22.67 11.42 -35.62
C PHE A 667 23.95 11.41 -34.75
N GLU A 668 25.13 11.41 -35.37
CA GLU A 668 26.41 11.07 -34.70
C GLU A 668 27.18 12.30 -34.17
N GLU A 669 26.70 13.53 -34.38
CA GLU A 669 27.48 14.75 -34.13
C GLU A 669 27.44 15.26 -32.66
N PHE A 670 27.77 14.39 -31.72
CA PHE A 670 27.95 14.74 -30.30
C PHE A 670 29.32 15.42 -30.06
N ARG A 671 29.49 16.65 -30.59
CA ARG A 671 30.68 17.50 -30.35
C ARG A 671 30.55 18.33 -29.06
N ASN A 672 31.66 18.99 -28.68
CA ASN A 672 31.86 19.66 -27.39
C ASN A 672 30.74 20.63 -26.96
N ASP A 673 30.08 21.31 -27.91
CA ASP A 673 28.94 22.20 -27.66
C ASP A 673 27.61 21.40 -27.64
N VAL A 674 27.38 20.65 -26.55
CA VAL A 674 26.38 19.57 -26.49
C VAL A 674 24.96 20.01 -26.86
N ALA A 675 24.44 21.08 -26.24
CA ALA A 675 23.03 21.49 -26.29
C ALA A 675 22.88 23.02 -26.14
N SER A 676 21.73 23.58 -26.56
CA SER A 676 21.48 25.03 -26.44
C SER A 676 21.18 25.44 -24.98
N PRO A 677 21.81 26.50 -24.43
CA PRO A 677 21.63 26.87 -23.01
C PRO A 677 20.19 27.21 -22.62
N GLU A 678 19.41 27.84 -23.51
CA GLU A 678 17.99 28.12 -23.27
C GLU A 678 17.19 26.81 -23.12
N LEU A 679 17.47 25.79 -23.92
CA LEU A 679 16.77 24.49 -23.86
C LEU A 679 17.20 23.63 -22.67
N VAL A 680 18.47 23.67 -22.26
CA VAL A 680 18.96 23.04 -21.03
C VAL A 680 18.26 23.64 -19.81
N LEU A 681 18.17 24.98 -19.74
CA LEU A 681 17.47 25.67 -18.66
C LEU A 681 15.96 25.38 -18.68
N ALA A 682 15.34 25.42 -19.85
CA ALA A 682 13.91 25.10 -20.00
C ALA A 682 13.58 23.65 -19.61
N SER A 683 14.45 22.68 -19.95
CA SER A 683 14.32 21.28 -19.52
C SER A 683 14.43 21.14 -18.01
N PHE A 684 15.41 21.82 -17.38
CA PHE A 684 15.54 21.86 -15.92
C PHE A 684 14.29 22.46 -15.24
N ILE A 685 13.72 23.54 -15.80
CA ILE A 685 12.48 24.15 -15.32
C ILE A 685 11.28 23.19 -15.50
N GLY A 686 11.16 22.52 -16.64
CA GLY A 686 10.10 21.54 -16.90
C GLY A 686 10.11 20.36 -15.92
N TRP A 687 11.27 19.74 -15.72
CA TRP A 687 11.45 18.68 -14.71
C TRP A 687 11.19 19.18 -13.27
N THR A 688 11.55 20.43 -12.97
CA THR A 688 11.28 21.07 -11.67
C THR A 688 9.78 21.32 -11.47
N ALA A 689 9.06 21.78 -12.49
CA ALA A 689 7.61 21.98 -12.46
C ALA A 689 6.87 20.65 -12.27
N LEU A 690 7.26 19.62 -13.03
CA LEU A 690 6.73 18.26 -12.90
C LEU A 690 6.94 17.68 -11.49
N PHE A 691 8.14 17.86 -10.91
CA PHE A 691 8.38 17.51 -9.50
C PHE A 691 7.42 18.25 -8.56
N PHE A 692 7.32 19.58 -8.65
CA PHE A 692 6.44 20.34 -7.75
C PHE A 692 4.96 19.97 -7.90
N ALA A 693 4.54 19.56 -9.10
CA ALA A 693 3.19 19.11 -9.38
C ALA A 693 2.88 17.73 -8.78
N THR A 694 3.82 16.78 -8.81
CA THR A 694 3.61 15.35 -8.43
C THR A 694 4.17 14.93 -7.06
N ARG A 695 4.92 15.81 -6.38
CA ARG A 695 5.65 15.51 -5.13
C ARG A 695 4.82 14.96 -3.95
N LYS A 696 3.50 15.21 -3.90
CA LYS A 696 2.55 14.62 -2.93
C LYS A 696 1.49 13.73 -3.59
N GLY A 697 1.81 13.17 -4.76
CA GLY A 697 0.90 12.35 -5.57
C GLY A 697 -0.40 13.06 -5.89
N VAL A 698 -1.50 12.31 -5.88
CA VAL A 698 -2.86 12.81 -6.16
C VAL A 698 -3.24 14.05 -5.36
N GLN A 699 -2.74 14.22 -4.12
CA GLN A 699 -2.99 15.42 -3.31
C GLN A 699 -2.39 16.72 -3.88
N SER A 700 -1.52 16.61 -4.89
CA SER A 700 -0.85 17.70 -5.59
C SER A 700 -1.24 17.70 -7.07
N THR A 701 -1.17 16.54 -7.73
CA THR A 701 -1.59 16.33 -9.13
C THR A 701 -3.01 16.84 -9.38
N GLY A 702 -3.98 16.44 -8.54
CA GLY A 702 -5.37 16.90 -8.66
C GLY A 702 -5.56 18.41 -8.47
N LYS A 703 -4.68 19.05 -7.69
CA LYS A 703 -4.73 20.51 -7.46
C LYS A 703 -4.13 21.32 -8.60
N VAL A 704 -3.10 20.78 -9.25
CA VAL A 704 -2.52 21.37 -10.47
C VAL A 704 -3.51 21.22 -11.62
N ALA A 705 -4.13 20.04 -11.78
CA ALA A 705 -5.13 19.76 -12.81
C ALA A 705 -6.34 20.71 -12.83
N TYR A 706 -6.73 21.34 -11.70
CA TYR A 706 -7.74 22.40 -11.69
C TYR A 706 -7.38 23.60 -12.58
N VAL A 707 -6.09 23.87 -12.77
CA VAL A 707 -5.59 24.94 -13.65
C VAL A 707 -5.09 24.35 -14.97
N SER A 708 -4.22 23.35 -14.95
CA SER A 708 -3.58 22.82 -16.17
C SER A 708 -4.54 22.09 -17.10
N ALA A 709 -5.57 21.41 -16.59
CA ALA A 709 -6.54 20.72 -17.45
C ALA A 709 -7.71 21.62 -17.88
N THR A 710 -7.89 22.80 -17.26
CA THR A 710 -9.00 23.73 -17.59
C THR A 710 -8.55 24.91 -18.44
N LEU A 711 -7.36 25.46 -18.18
CA LEU A 711 -6.77 26.58 -18.92
C LEU A 711 -6.69 26.31 -20.44
N PRO A 712 -6.28 25.11 -20.92
CA PRO A 712 -6.27 24.81 -22.35
C PRO A 712 -7.61 24.97 -23.04
N TYR A 713 -8.73 24.65 -22.39
CA TYR A 713 -10.06 24.85 -22.98
C TYR A 713 -10.39 26.34 -23.15
N VAL A 714 -10.06 27.17 -22.15
CA VAL A 714 -10.27 28.63 -22.23
C VAL A 714 -9.42 29.25 -23.34
N LEU A 715 -8.13 28.89 -23.38
CA LEU A 715 -7.20 29.40 -24.39
C LEU A 715 -7.53 28.85 -25.79
N LEU A 716 -8.00 27.61 -25.91
CA LEU A 716 -8.41 27.02 -27.18
C LEU A 716 -9.70 27.65 -27.72
N VAL A 717 -10.70 27.92 -26.87
CA VAL A 717 -11.90 28.68 -27.27
C VAL A 717 -11.52 30.09 -27.75
N MET A 718 -10.56 30.76 -27.09
CA MET A 718 -10.04 32.05 -27.53
C MET A 718 -9.32 31.96 -28.89
N LEU A 719 -8.50 30.92 -29.12
CA LEU A 719 -7.82 30.69 -30.40
C LEU A 719 -8.78 30.31 -31.54
N VAL A 720 -9.81 29.49 -31.27
CA VAL A 720 -10.88 29.21 -32.25
C VAL A 720 -11.64 30.49 -32.59
N ALA A 721 -12.10 31.23 -31.56
CA ALA A 721 -12.86 32.46 -31.74
C ALA A 721 -12.07 33.52 -32.52
N ARG A 722 -10.75 33.62 -32.32
CA ARG A 722 -9.91 34.48 -33.17
C ARG A 722 -9.75 33.89 -34.56
N GLY A 723 -9.34 32.64 -34.68
CA GLY A 723 -9.02 31.97 -35.95
C GLY A 723 -10.14 32.04 -36.98
N VAL A 724 -11.39 31.76 -36.57
CA VAL A 724 -12.54 31.78 -37.50
C VAL A 724 -12.96 33.19 -37.96
N THR A 725 -12.41 34.25 -37.37
CA THR A 725 -12.64 35.66 -37.79
C THR A 725 -11.59 36.16 -38.80
N LEU A 726 -10.64 35.33 -39.21
CA LEU A 726 -9.56 35.70 -40.12
C LEU A 726 -9.92 35.41 -41.58
N GLU A 727 -9.53 36.30 -42.48
CA GLU A 727 -9.62 36.06 -43.93
C GLU A 727 -8.78 34.84 -44.31
N GLY A 728 -9.34 33.95 -45.14
CA GLY A 728 -8.72 32.65 -45.51
C GLY A 728 -9.07 31.49 -44.57
N ALA A 729 -9.63 31.73 -43.38
CA ALA A 729 -9.97 30.65 -42.43
C ALA A 729 -10.93 29.60 -43.01
N SER A 730 -11.90 30.02 -43.85
CA SER A 730 -12.82 29.13 -44.55
C SER A 730 -12.13 28.17 -45.53
N GLU A 731 -11.05 28.60 -46.18
CA GLU A 731 -10.27 27.77 -47.10
C GLU A 731 -9.52 26.68 -46.32
N GLY A 732 -8.90 27.06 -45.19
CA GLY A 732 -8.24 26.12 -44.27
C GLY A 732 -9.19 25.10 -43.63
N LEU A 733 -10.36 25.54 -43.15
CA LEU A 733 -11.37 24.63 -42.59
C LEU A 733 -11.97 23.69 -43.64
N ALA A 734 -12.16 24.16 -44.88
CA ALA A 734 -12.52 23.28 -45.98
C ALA A 734 -11.41 22.26 -46.26
N PHE A 735 -10.14 22.68 -46.27
CA PHE A 735 -8.98 21.81 -46.49
C PHE A 735 -8.84 20.72 -45.40
N TYR A 736 -9.14 21.06 -44.14
CA TYR A 736 -9.17 20.14 -43.00
C TYR A 736 -10.21 19.03 -43.15
N LEU A 737 -11.47 19.39 -43.45
CA LEU A 737 -12.60 18.45 -43.36
C LEU A 737 -13.03 17.86 -44.71
N LYS A 738 -12.55 18.37 -45.86
CA LYS A 738 -12.92 17.85 -47.20
C LYS A 738 -12.56 16.36 -47.35
N PRO A 739 -13.55 15.46 -47.50
CA PRO A 739 -13.29 14.03 -47.57
C PRO A 739 -12.68 13.64 -48.91
N ARG A 740 -11.61 12.84 -48.86
CA ARG A 740 -11.02 12.10 -49.99
C ARG A 740 -11.20 10.59 -49.75
N PRO A 741 -12.30 9.95 -50.22
CA PRO A 741 -12.58 8.55 -49.88
C PRO A 741 -11.55 7.53 -50.38
N ARG A 742 -10.78 7.87 -51.43
CA ARG A 742 -9.76 7.00 -52.03
C ARG A 742 -8.66 6.58 -51.04
N GLU A 743 -8.38 7.39 -50.02
CA GLU A 743 -7.34 7.07 -49.03
C GLU A 743 -7.66 5.84 -48.18
N LEU A 744 -8.95 5.48 -47.99
CA LEU A 744 -9.37 4.33 -47.18
C LEU A 744 -8.89 2.98 -47.73
N VAL A 745 -8.53 2.92 -49.01
CA VAL A 745 -7.97 1.74 -49.68
C VAL A 745 -6.53 1.47 -49.23
N SER A 746 -5.83 2.51 -48.76
CA SER A 746 -4.51 2.38 -48.13
C SER A 746 -4.65 1.87 -46.69
N PHE A 747 -3.72 1.03 -46.25
CA PHE A 747 -3.65 0.63 -44.83
C PHE A 747 -3.13 1.76 -43.92
N ARG A 748 -2.45 2.78 -44.48
CA ARG A 748 -1.76 3.81 -43.69
C ARG A 748 -2.71 4.66 -42.81
N PRO A 749 -3.88 5.14 -43.29
CA PRO A 749 -4.87 5.80 -42.44
C PRO A 749 -5.32 4.97 -41.24
N TRP A 750 -5.42 3.64 -41.38
CA TRP A 750 -5.85 2.75 -40.29
C TRP A 750 -4.76 2.58 -39.21
N LEU A 751 -3.49 2.48 -39.62
CA LEU A 751 -2.35 2.46 -38.70
C LEU A 751 -2.15 3.81 -37.99
N ASP A 752 -2.18 4.90 -38.74
CA ASP A 752 -2.08 6.27 -38.18
C ASP A 752 -3.23 6.56 -37.20
N ALA A 753 -4.46 6.10 -37.50
CA ALA A 753 -5.62 6.23 -36.62
C ALA A 753 -5.46 5.46 -35.31
N ALA A 754 -5.04 4.19 -35.37
CA ALA A 754 -4.82 3.38 -34.17
C ALA A 754 -3.69 3.94 -33.30
N ASN A 755 -2.57 4.34 -33.92
CA ASN A 755 -1.45 4.97 -33.22
C ASN A 755 -1.88 6.27 -32.52
N GLN A 756 -2.67 7.11 -33.20
CA GLN A 756 -3.21 8.35 -32.62
C GLN A 756 -4.16 8.07 -31.45
N ILE A 757 -5.04 7.07 -31.55
CA ILE A 757 -5.96 6.71 -30.47
C ILE A 757 -5.23 6.18 -29.24
N ILE A 758 -4.21 5.32 -29.44
CA ILE A 758 -3.41 4.76 -28.34
C ILE A 758 -2.68 5.87 -27.57
N TYR A 759 -1.94 6.74 -28.28
CA TYR A 759 -1.24 7.84 -27.63
C TYR A 759 -2.18 8.91 -27.05
N SER A 760 -3.27 9.25 -27.72
CA SER A 760 -4.21 10.29 -27.26
C SER A 760 -5.10 9.86 -26.09
N LEU A 761 -5.20 8.57 -25.77
CA LEU A 761 -5.84 8.10 -24.54
C LEU A 761 -4.84 7.67 -23.47
N GLY A 762 -3.53 7.66 -23.78
CA GLY A 762 -2.49 7.19 -22.87
C GLY A 762 -2.65 5.73 -22.43
N VAL A 763 -3.27 4.90 -23.26
CA VAL A 763 -3.64 3.51 -22.95
C VAL A 763 -2.46 2.54 -23.09
N GLY A 764 -2.46 1.49 -22.27
CA GLY A 764 -1.35 0.51 -22.16
C GLY A 764 -0.09 1.09 -21.49
N GLY A 765 -0.15 2.33 -21.01
CA GLY A 765 0.93 3.01 -20.30
C GLY A 765 0.84 2.91 -18.78
N GLY A 766 -0.25 2.35 -18.22
CA GLY A 766 -0.43 2.19 -16.78
C GLY A 766 -0.71 3.48 -15.99
N GLY A 767 -0.77 4.65 -16.66
CA GLY A 767 -1.22 5.91 -16.02
C GLY A 767 -2.68 5.83 -15.57
N LEU A 768 -3.53 5.20 -16.39
CA LEU A 768 -4.95 4.99 -16.09
C LEU A 768 -5.16 4.02 -14.93
N ILE A 769 -4.40 2.91 -14.88
CA ILE A 769 -4.42 1.97 -13.75
C ILE A 769 -4.02 2.71 -12.46
N ALA A 770 -2.93 3.50 -12.52
CA ALA A 770 -2.49 4.32 -11.39
C ALA A 770 -3.58 5.31 -10.94
N PHE A 771 -4.16 6.10 -11.83
CA PHE A 771 -5.21 7.08 -11.48
C PHE A 771 -6.50 6.43 -10.95
N GLY A 772 -6.99 5.37 -11.60
CA GLY A 772 -8.15 4.59 -11.14
C GLY A 772 -7.93 3.93 -9.78
N SER A 773 -6.69 3.55 -9.43
CA SER A 773 -6.36 2.93 -8.14
C SER A 773 -6.58 3.84 -6.92
N TYR A 774 -6.73 5.15 -7.13
CA TYR A 774 -7.01 6.15 -6.08
C TYR A 774 -8.50 6.50 -5.97
N ASN A 775 -9.37 5.86 -6.76
CA ASN A 775 -10.81 6.10 -6.71
C ASN A 775 -11.47 5.41 -5.50
N PRO A 776 -12.61 5.93 -5.02
CA PRO A 776 -13.60 5.10 -4.32
C PRO A 776 -14.04 3.91 -5.19
N PRO A 777 -14.31 2.73 -4.61
CA PRO A 777 -14.75 1.56 -5.36
C PRO A 777 -16.09 1.79 -6.07
N ASP A 778 -16.92 2.67 -5.51
CA ASP A 778 -18.30 2.97 -5.87
C ASP A 778 -18.47 4.12 -6.90
N GLU A 779 -17.38 4.69 -7.42
CA GLU A 779 -17.44 5.66 -8.53
C GLU A 779 -17.78 4.99 -9.87
N ASP A 780 -18.52 5.70 -10.73
CA ASP A 780 -19.03 5.18 -12.01
C ASP A 780 -17.97 5.19 -13.13
N VAL A 781 -16.97 4.33 -12.95
CA VAL A 781 -15.82 4.19 -13.87
C VAL A 781 -16.27 3.93 -15.32
N VAL A 782 -17.41 3.25 -15.51
CA VAL A 782 -17.93 2.89 -16.83
C VAL A 782 -18.49 4.12 -17.57
N TYR A 783 -19.19 5.01 -16.86
CA TYR A 783 -19.61 6.29 -17.43
C TYR A 783 -18.41 7.21 -17.69
N ASP A 784 -17.52 7.36 -16.70
CA ASP A 784 -16.38 8.28 -16.79
C ASP A 784 -15.41 7.86 -17.91
N SER A 785 -15.15 6.55 -18.10
CA SER A 785 -14.33 6.05 -19.21
C SER A 785 -14.88 6.46 -20.58
N ILE A 786 -16.18 6.35 -20.79
CA ILE A 786 -16.82 6.71 -22.07
C ILE A 786 -16.85 8.24 -22.25
N ALA A 787 -17.18 8.97 -21.19
CA ALA A 787 -17.27 10.43 -21.22
C ALA A 787 -15.90 11.10 -21.48
N ILE A 788 -14.83 10.64 -20.83
CA ILE A 788 -13.48 11.19 -21.00
C ILE A 788 -12.93 10.86 -22.39
N ALA A 789 -13.12 9.64 -22.90
CA ALA A 789 -12.66 9.26 -24.24
C ALA A 789 -13.41 10.02 -25.36
N ALA A 790 -14.72 10.28 -25.17
CA ALA A 790 -15.51 11.12 -26.07
C ALA A 790 -15.07 12.59 -26.02
N LEU A 791 -14.85 13.15 -24.83
CA LEU A 791 -14.32 14.51 -24.65
C LEU A 791 -12.95 14.67 -25.31
N ASN A 792 -12.04 13.72 -25.12
CA ASN A 792 -10.72 13.72 -25.75
C ASN A 792 -10.78 13.81 -27.29
N SER A 793 -11.68 13.04 -27.91
CA SER A 793 -11.89 13.07 -29.36
C SER A 793 -12.56 14.36 -29.82
N ALA A 794 -13.50 14.91 -29.04
CA ALA A 794 -14.14 16.19 -29.32
C ALA A 794 -13.13 17.36 -29.24
N THR A 795 -12.25 17.38 -28.24
CA THR A 795 -11.18 18.39 -28.12
C THR A 795 -10.18 18.27 -29.26
N SER A 796 -9.89 17.07 -29.77
CA SER A 796 -9.03 16.87 -30.94
C SER A 796 -9.64 17.50 -32.21
N LEU A 797 -10.95 17.31 -32.45
CA LEU A 797 -11.68 17.97 -33.54
C LEU A 797 -11.72 19.49 -33.37
N PHE A 798 -12.00 19.98 -32.16
CA PHE A 798 -12.08 21.41 -31.87
C PHE A 798 -10.71 22.11 -31.99
N ALA A 799 -9.62 21.42 -31.63
CA ALA A 799 -8.26 21.90 -31.84
C ALA A 799 -7.90 21.98 -33.34
N GLY A 800 -8.35 21.01 -34.15
CA GLY A 800 -8.19 21.07 -35.60
C GLY A 800 -8.85 22.31 -36.23
N VAL A 801 -9.97 22.79 -35.69
CA VAL A 801 -10.60 24.04 -36.13
C VAL A 801 -9.69 25.25 -35.87
N ALA A 802 -9.07 25.35 -34.69
CA ALA A 802 -8.12 26.45 -34.39
C ALA A 802 -6.91 26.44 -35.33
N ILE A 803 -6.27 25.26 -35.48
CA ILE A 803 -5.09 25.09 -36.31
C ILE A 803 -5.37 25.43 -37.77
N PHE A 804 -6.37 24.81 -38.39
CA PHE A 804 -6.62 25.01 -39.81
C PHE A 804 -7.26 26.37 -40.15
N ALA A 805 -7.99 27.01 -39.24
CA ALA A 805 -8.42 28.38 -39.45
C ALA A 805 -7.21 29.35 -39.54
N MET A 806 -6.21 29.18 -38.66
CA MET A 806 -4.98 29.99 -38.69
C MET A 806 -4.11 29.69 -39.91
N LEU A 807 -3.99 28.42 -40.32
CA LEU A 807 -3.19 28.05 -41.50
C LEU A 807 -3.87 28.46 -42.82
N GLY A 808 -5.21 28.49 -42.86
CA GLY A 808 -5.97 29.12 -43.95
C GLY A 808 -5.68 30.62 -44.05
N HIS A 809 -5.58 31.31 -42.91
CA HIS A 809 -5.15 32.71 -42.88
C HIS A 809 -3.70 32.88 -43.35
N LYS A 810 -2.77 32.06 -42.87
CA LYS A 810 -1.36 32.11 -43.31
C LYS A 810 -1.24 31.86 -44.81
N ALA A 811 -1.90 30.84 -45.37
CA ALA A 811 -1.91 30.58 -46.80
C ALA A 811 -2.36 31.82 -47.62
N ARG A 812 -3.39 32.52 -47.13
CA ARG A 812 -3.91 33.76 -47.73
C ARG A 812 -2.89 34.90 -47.70
N VAL A 813 -2.18 35.08 -46.58
CA VAL A 813 -1.15 36.11 -46.37
C VAL A 813 0.12 35.82 -47.17
N ASP A 814 0.61 34.57 -47.15
CA ASP A 814 1.78 34.10 -47.90
C ASP A 814 1.54 34.00 -49.42
N HIS A 815 0.29 34.12 -49.87
CA HIS A 815 -0.17 33.85 -51.24
C HIS A 815 0.17 32.43 -51.74
N LYS A 816 0.11 31.45 -50.83
CA LYS A 816 0.38 30.02 -51.06
C LYS A 816 -0.91 29.18 -50.98
N SER A 817 -0.85 27.90 -51.35
CA SER A 817 -1.94 26.97 -51.00
C SER A 817 -1.82 26.53 -49.54
N VAL A 818 -2.93 26.09 -48.93
CA VAL A 818 -2.91 25.53 -47.56
C VAL A 818 -1.97 24.31 -47.45
N SER A 819 -1.77 23.58 -48.54
CA SER A 819 -0.80 22.47 -48.63
C SER A 819 0.64 22.90 -48.39
N ASP A 820 1.02 24.12 -48.80
CA ASP A 820 2.41 24.60 -48.81
C ASP A 820 2.80 25.33 -47.50
N VAL A 821 1.86 25.45 -46.56
CA VAL A 821 2.05 26.03 -45.22
C VAL A 821 1.72 25.05 -44.09
N VAL A 822 1.42 23.78 -44.41
CA VAL A 822 1.16 22.72 -43.42
C VAL A 822 2.40 21.84 -43.27
N ASP A 823 3.20 22.17 -42.26
CA ASP A 823 4.31 21.32 -41.81
C ASP A 823 3.84 20.00 -41.18
N SER A 824 4.74 19.03 -41.09
CA SER A 824 4.51 17.76 -40.42
C SER A 824 4.85 17.81 -38.92
N GLY A 825 4.05 17.12 -38.10
CA GLY A 825 4.38 16.81 -36.71
C GLY A 825 4.61 18.05 -35.84
N GLU A 826 5.76 18.09 -35.17
CA GLU A 826 6.24 19.21 -34.35
C GLU A 826 6.44 20.51 -35.13
N GLY A 827 6.79 20.44 -36.43
CA GLY A 827 6.94 21.63 -37.28
C GLY A 827 5.64 22.44 -37.38
N LEU A 828 4.49 21.76 -37.39
CA LEU A 828 3.17 22.40 -37.38
C LEU A 828 2.97 23.32 -36.17
N ALA A 829 3.53 22.97 -35.01
CA ALA A 829 3.36 23.67 -33.74
C ALA A 829 4.51 24.62 -33.38
N PHE A 830 5.72 24.41 -33.89
CA PHE A 830 6.87 25.26 -33.60
C PHE A 830 7.35 26.12 -34.78
N VAL A 831 6.89 25.85 -36.01
CA VAL A 831 7.18 26.66 -37.20
C VAL A 831 5.88 27.27 -37.76
N ALA A 832 5.03 26.47 -38.40
CA ALA A 832 3.90 26.98 -39.18
C ALA A 832 2.84 27.78 -38.37
N TYR A 833 2.39 27.27 -37.21
CA TYR A 833 1.37 27.96 -36.41
C TYR A 833 1.91 29.22 -35.69
N PRO A 834 3.10 29.22 -35.05
CA PRO A 834 3.69 30.44 -34.47
C PRO A 834 4.03 31.52 -35.49
N ASP A 835 4.39 31.14 -36.71
CA ASP A 835 4.55 32.05 -37.85
C ASP A 835 3.18 32.63 -38.26
N GLY A 836 2.14 31.80 -38.40
CA GLY A 836 0.77 32.25 -38.64
C GLY A 836 0.24 33.24 -37.59
N LEU A 837 0.55 33.02 -36.31
CA LEU A 837 0.24 33.96 -35.22
C LEU A 837 1.08 35.26 -35.28
N SER A 838 2.28 35.23 -35.88
CA SER A 838 3.18 36.39 -35.95
C SER A 838 2.61 37.54 -36.77
N HIS A 839 1.74 37.25 -37.75
CA HIS A 839 1.07 38.25 -38.57
C HIS A 839 -0.03 39.02 -37.80
N LEU A 840 -0.49 38.53 -36.65
CA LEU A 840 -1.55 39.16 -35.86
C LEU A 840 -1.07 40.40 -35.09
N PRO A 841 -1.92 41.42 -34.88
CA PRO A 841 -1.63 42.49 -33.92
C PRO A 841 -1.56 41.92 -32.50
N GLY A 842 -0.48 42.26 -31.77
CA GLY A 842 -0.18 41.66 -30.46
C GLY A 842 0.42 40.25 -30.58
N ALA A 843 1.27 39.99 -31.58
CA ALA A 843 1.81 38.67 -31.91
C ALA A 843 2.37 37.91 -30.69
N GLY A 844 3.18 38.58 -29.86
CA GLY A 844 3.76 37.98 -28.65
C GLY A 844 2.70 37.52 -27.65
N ALA A 845 1.61 38.26 -27.49
CA ALA A 845 0.49 37.85 -26.63
C ALA A 845 -0.24 36.62 -27.16
N TRP A 846 -0.48 36.53 -28.48
CA TRP A 846 -1.11 35.34 -29.10
C TRP A 846 -0.21 34.10 -29.04
N CYS A 847 1.08 34.27 -29.31
CA CYS A 847 2.07 33.20 -29.17
C CYS A 847 2.20 32.73 -27.72
N PHE A 848 2.24 33.64 -26.74
CA PHE A 848 2.23 33.28 -25.33
C PHE A 848 0.99 32.47 -24.94
N VAL A 849 -0.21 32.88 -25.39
CA VAL A 849 -1.47 32.13 -25.20
C VAL A 849 -1.36 30.70 -25.76
N PHE A 850 -0.87 30.56 -26.98
CA PHE A 850 -0.72 29.23 -27.61
C PHE A 850 0.31 28.34 -26.90
N PHE A 851 1.47 28.86 -26.55
CA PHE A 851 2.50 28.06 -25.88
C PHE A 851 2.19 27.80 -24.40
N ALA A 852 1.46 28.69 -23.71
CA ALA A 852 0.93 28.42 -22.36
C ALA A 852 -0.11 27.29 -22.37
N MET A 853 -0.96 27.22 -23.42
CA MET A 853 -1.85 26.09 -23.66
C MET A 853 -1.06 24.80 -23.87
N LEU A 854 -0.07 24.78 -24.78
CA LEU A 854 0.74 23.58 -25.02
C LEU A 854 1.55 23.13 -23.79
N PHE A 855 2.09 24.08 -23.01
CA PHE A 855 2.80 23.78 -21.75
C PHE A 855 1.89 23.10 -20.73
N ALA A 856 0.67 23.60 -20.53
CA ALA A 856 -0.28 23.01 -19.60
C ALA A 856 -0.71 21.60 -20.01
N LEU A 857 -1.03 21.40 -21.30
CA LEU A 857 -1.34 20.09 -21.89
C LEU A 857 -0.18 19.09 -21.72
N ALA A 858 1.06 19.53 -21.96
CA ALA A 858 2.25 18.69 -21.83
C ALA A 858 2.58 18.36 -20.35
N LEU A 859 2.30 19.27 -19.42
CA LEU A 859 2.50 19.05 -17.99
C LEU A 859 1.55 17.97 -17.45
N ASP A 860 0.27 18.01 -17.83
CA ASP A 860 -0.73 17.04 -17.33
C ASP A 860 -0.43 15.61 -17.78
N SER A 861 -0.16 15.40 -19.08
CA SER A 861 0.28 14.11 -19.61
C SER A 861 1.55 13.59 -18.90
N SER A 862 2.49 14.50 -18.59
CA SER A 862 3.71 14.17 -17.86
C SER A 862 3.46 13.76 -16.40
N MET A 863 2.47 14.35 -15.72
CA MET A 863 2.10 13.96 -14.35
C MET A 863 1.61 12.51 -14.28
N ALA A 864 0.81 12.06 -15.24
CA ALA A 864 0.28 10.70 -15.28
C ALA A 864 1.39 9.65 -15.52
N MET A 865 2.29 9.90 -16.48
CA MET A 865 3.43 9.02 -16.75
C MET A 865 4.38 8.90 -15.54
N LEU A 866 4.59 9.99 -14.80
CA LEU A 866 5.39 9.96 -13.58
C LEU A 866 4.67 9.26 -12.41
N GLU A 867 3.34 9.37 -12.28
CA GLU A 867 2.60 8.65 -11.23
C GLU A 867 2.54 7.13 -11.50
N ALA A 868 2.47 6.70 -12.75
CA ALA A 868 2.66 5.29 -13.12
C ALA A 868 4.03 4.77 -12.62
N TRP A 869 5.11 5.51 -12.91
CA TRP A 869 6.46 5.19 -12.44
C TRP A 869 6.56 5.17 -10.90
N MET A 870 6.02 6.18 -10.23
CA MET A 870 6.03 6.28 -8.76
C MET A 870 5.23 5.14 -8.10
N THR A 871 4.10 4.72 -8.68
CA THR A 871 3.30 3.59 -8.16
C THR A 871 3.95 2.23 -8.41
N MET A 872 4.66 2.04 -9.53
CA MET A 872 5.48 0.83 -9.77
C MET A 872 6.66 0.74 -8.80
N LEU A 873 7.37 1.85 -8.54
CA LEU A 873 8.37 1.92 -7.47
C LEU A 873 7.75 1.71 -6.07
N GLY A 874 6.48 2.10 -5.90
CA GLY A 874 5.67 1.80 -4.72
C GLY A 874 5.44 0.30 -4.53
N ASP A 875 4.97 -0.38 -5.58
CA ASP A 875 4.77 -1.82 -5.58
C ASP A 875 6.07 -2.59 -5.26
N PHE A 876 7.22 -2.15 -5.77
CA PHE A 876 8.54 -2.75 -5.43
C PHE A 876 9.06 -2.40 -4.02
N GLY A 877 8.32 -1.66 -3.19
CA GLY A 877 8.74 -1.29 -1.83
C GLY A 877 9.82 -0.19 -1.76
N VAL A 878 10.16 0.43 -2.90
CA VAL A 878 11.05 1.61 -2.94
C VAL A 878 10.34 2.81 -2.29
N CYS A 879 9.02 2.91 -2.48
CA CYS A 879 8.11 3.66 -1.62
C CYS A 879 7.13 2.67 -0.94
N ASP A 880 7.32 2.34 0.34
CA ASP A 880 6.54 1.27 0.99
C ASP A 880 5.10 1.70 1.35
N ASP A 881 4.23 1.62 0.35
CA ASP A 881 2.77 1.80 0.46
C ASP A 881 2.08 0.69 1.29
N ARG A 882 2.79 -0.40 1.66
CA ARG A 882 2.22 -1.58 2.32
C ARG A 882 2.37 -1.61 3.84
N THR A 883 3.33 -0.91 4.43
CA THR A 883 3.49 -0.84 5.90
C THR A 883 2.93 0.44 6.53
N GLY A 884 2.57 1.45 5.73
CA GLY A 884 1.94 2.70 6.19
C GLY A 884 2.87 3.66 6.95
N THR A 885 4.09 3.25 7.29
CA THR A 885 5.07 4.04 8.06
C THR A 885 6.27 4.46 7.20
N PHE A 886 6.15 5.57 6.48
CA PHE A 886 7.25 6.54 6.27
C PHE A 886 6.67 7.93 6.00
N SER A 887 7.52 8.97 6.00
CA SER A 887 7.11 10.37 5.83
C SER A 887 7.05 10.80 4.36
N ASP A 888 6.28 11.87 4.08
CA ASP A 888 6.23 12.58 2.79
C ASP A 888 7.62 12.72 2.13
N ALA A 889 8.64 12.99 2.94
CA ALA A 889 10.02 13.19 2.50
C ALA A 889 10.60 12.01 1.71
N ARG A 890 10.20 10.75 1.98
CA ARG A 890 10.69 9.59 1.22
C ARG A 890 10.07 9.54 -0.19
N ARG A 891 8.76 9.76 -0.31
CA ARG A 891 8.11 9.87 -1.64
C ARG A 891 8.69 11.08 -2.40
N GLN A 892 8.85 12.22 -1.74
CA GLN A 892 9.42 13.42 -2.34
C GLN A 892 10.87 13.21 -2.79
N PHE A 893 11.69 12.48 -2.02
CA PHE A 893 13.05 12.12 -2.42
C PHE A 893 13.06 11.22 -3.66
N VAL A 894 12.26 10.14 -3.69
CA VAL A 894 12.20 9.24 -4.87
C VAL A 894 11.63 9.93 -6.11
N CYS A 895 10.65 10.83 -5.92
CA CYS A 895 10.10 11.68 -6.98
C CYS A 895 11.16 12.64 -7.54
N LEU A 896 11.92 13.31 -6.66
CA LEU A 896 13.02 14.20 -7.03
C LEU A 896 14.15 13.46 -7.73
N SER A 897 14.55 12.28 -7.23
CA SER A 897 15.55 11.43 -7.86
C SER A 897 15.10 10.94 -9.25
N SER A 898 13.82 10.61 -9.42
CA SER A 898 13.27 10.20 -10.72
C SER A 898 13.23 11.36 -11.72
N CYS A 899 12.87 12.57 -11.26
CA CYS A 899 12.90 13.78 -12.10
C CYS A 899 14.34 14.19 -12.46
N PHE A 900 15.28 14.11 -11.52
CA PHE A 900 16.70 14.40 -11.77
C PHE A 900 17.32 13.37 -12.72
N PHE A 901 17.02 12.08 -12.56
CA PHE A 901 17.44 11.05 -13.51
C PHE A 901 16.85 11.30 -14.91
N GLY A 902 15.55 11.62 -14.99
CA GLY A 902 14.91 12.02 -16.24
C GLY A 902 15.56 13.24 -16.90
N PHE A 903 15.93 14.26 -16.13
CA PHE A 903 16.69 15.42 -16.60
C PHE A 903 18.08 15.04 -17.13
N VAL A 904 18.81 14.15 -16.46
CA VAL A 904 20.12 13.67 -16.95
C VAL A 904 19.97 12.87 -18.25
N VAL A 905 18.95 12.01 -18.37
CA VAL A 905 18.68 11.26 -19.62
C VAL A 905 18.18 12.19 -20.73
N SER A 906 17.48 13.28 -20.39
CA SER A 906 17.00 14.29 -21.34
C SER A 906 18.12 14.93 -22.18
N PHE A 907 19.39 14.89 -21.72
CA PHE A 907 20.55 15.38 -22.49
C PHE A 907 20.71 14.70 -23.86
N VAL A 908 20.24 13.45 -24.03
CA VAL A 908 20.25 12.77 -25.34
C VAL A 908 19.33 13.47 -26.35
N PHE A 909 18.21 14.02 -25.88
CA PHE A 909 17.14 14.59 -26.71
C PHE A 909 17.22 16.11 -26.89
N ILE A 910 17.92 16.83 -26.00
CA ILE A 910 18.22 18.28 -26.14
C ILE A 910 19.58 18.57 -26.79
N ALA A 911 20.39 17.54 -27.04
CA ALA A 911 21.64 17.70 -27.77
C ALA A 911 21.41 18.08 -29.25
N ARG A 912 22.45 18.53 -29.95
CA ARG A 912 22.36 18.88 -31.40
C ARG A 912 21.71 17.80 -32.30
N PRO A 913 22.01 16.49 -32.17
CA PRO A 913 21.30 15.42 -32.90
C PRO A 913 19.98 14.99 -32.24
N GLY A 914 19.57 15.62 -31.13
CA GLY A 914 18.52 15.15 -30.24
C GLY A 914 17.12 15.09 -30.87
N ILE A 915 16.82 15.93 -31.86
CA ILE A 915 15.57 15.86 -32.63
C ILE A 915 15.46 14.55 -33.43
N TYR A 916 16.59 14.03 -33.95
CA TYR A 916 16.62 12.75 -34.65
C TYR A 916 16.39 11.57 -33.69
N TRP A 917 16.93 11.66 -32.47
CA TRP A 917 16.70 10.68 -31.41
C TRP A 917 15.26 10.75 -30.86
N PHE A 918 14.67 11.94 -30.74
CA PHE A 918 13.27 12.16 -30.36
C PHE A 918 12.33 11.47 -31.37
N ALA A 919 12.45 11.80 -32.66
CA ALA A 919 11.61 11.24 -33.71
C ALA A 919 11.80 9.72 -33.88
N LEU A 920 13.03 9.22 -33.70
CA LEU A 920 13.31 7.79 -33.67
C LEU A 920 12.57 7.09 -32.53
N VAL A 921 12.63 7.62 -31.30
CA VAL A 921 12.07 6.98 -30.10
C VAL A 921 10.53 7.04 -30.07
N ASP A 922 9.88 8.16 -30.45
CA ASP A 922 8.40 8.20 -30.63
C ASP A 922 7.94 7.11 -31.59
N SER A 923 8.64 6.95 -32.72
CA SER A 923 8.23 5.98 -33.75
C SER A 923 8.24 4.52 -33.31
N VAL A 924 9.05 4.15 -32.32
CA VAL A 924 9.24 2.74 -31.90
C VAL A 924 8.59 2.37 -30.57
N VAL A 925 8.34 3.32 -29.67
CA VAL A 925 7.69 3.03 -28.38
C VAL A 925 6.25 2.53 -28.59
N VAL A 926 5.55 3.01 -29.63
CA VAL A 926 4.25 2.51 -30.13
C VAL A 926 4.16 0.98 -30.11
N TRP A 927 5.21 0.32 -30.60
CA TRP A 927 5.21 -1.13 -30.83
C TRP A 927 5.07 -1.94 -29.54
N GLY A 928 5.75 -1.50 -28.48
CA GLY A 928 5.64 -2.13 -27.17
C GLY A 928 4.27 -1.94 -26.53
N VAL A 929 3.60 -0.81 -26.80
CA VAL A 929 2.23 -0.55 -26.32
C VAL A 929 1.22 -1.48 -27.02
N PHE A 930 1.38 -1.73 -28.33
CA PHE A 930 0.59 -2.79 -29.00
C PHE A 930 0.81 -4.17 -28.35
N ALA A 931 2.04 -4.51 -27.97
CA ALA A 931 2.32 -5.78 -27.29
C ALA A 931 1.65 -5.87 -25.91
N VAL A 932 1.75 -4.82 -25.08
CA VAL A 932 1.05 -4.74 -23.78
C VAL A 932 -0.47 -4.86 -23.97
N ALA A 933 -1.04 -4.15 -24.96
CA ALA A 933 -2.47 -4.16 -25.25
C ALA A 933 -3.02 -5.56 -25.59
N VAL A 934 -2.19 -6.44 -26.16
CA VAL A 934 -2.54 -7.86 -26.37
C VAL A 934 -2.55 -8.61 -25.03
N PHE A 935 -1.50 -8.47 -24.22
CA PHE A 935 -1.37 -9.22 -22.96
C PHE A 935 -2.36 -8.78 -21.87
N GLU A 936 -2.73 -7.50 -21.77
CA GLU A 936 -3.74 -7.03 -20.80
C GLU A 936 -5.15 -7.51 -21.18
N CYS A 937 -5.53 -7.40 -22.46
CA CYS A 937 -6.83 -7.81 -22.96
C CYS A 937 -7.02 -9.34 -22.85
N LEU A 938 -5.98 -10.12 -23.17
CA LEU A 938 -6.01 -11.58 -22.99
C LEU A 938 -5.89 -11.98 -21.51
N GLY A 939 -5.15 -11.23 -20.69
CA GLY A 939 -5.05 -11.45 -19.24
C GLY A 939 -6.40 -11.32 -18.53
N VAL A 940 -7.09 -10.20 -18.72
CA VAL A 940 -8.44 -9.98 -18.16
C VAL A 940 -9.44 -10.96 -18.76
N SER A 941 -9.45 -11.14 -20.09
CA SER A 941 -10.51 -11.93 -20.75
C SER A 941 -10.35 -13.45 -20.63
N ARG A 942 -9.12 -13.99 -20.59
CA ARG A 942 -8.83 -15.43 -20.60
C ARG A 942 -8.24 -15.95 -19.29
N ALA A 943 -7.27 -15.26 -18.68
CA ALA A 943 -6.61 -15.76 -17.46
C ALA A 943 -7.48 -15.52 -16.21
N TYR A 944 -7.99 -14.30 -16.04
CA TYR A 944 -8.90 -13.95 -14.94
C TYR A 944 -10.38 -14.27 -15.23
N GLY A 945 -10.77 -14.16 -16.50
CA GLY A 945 -12.12 -14.44 -17.00
C GLY A 945 -12.95 -13.16 -17.21
N GLY A 946 -13.18 -12.81 -18.48
CA GLY A 946 -13.78 -11.52 -18.84
C GLY A 946 -15.20 -11.27 -18.28
N GLN A 947 -16.04 -12.30 -18.17
CA GLN A 947 -17.38 -12.15 -17.56
C GLN A 947 -17.29 -11.95 -16.03
N ARG A 948 -16.38 -12.65 -15.34
CA ARG A 948 -16.11 -12.46 -13.91
C ARG A 948 -15.71 -11.01 -13.63
N PHE A 949 -14.77 -10.47 -14.42
CA PHE A 949 -14.36 -9.08 -14.31
C PHE A 949 -15.53 -8.10 -14.47
N THR A 950 -16.39 -8.28 -15.50
CA THR A 950 -17.55 -7.40 -15.68
C THR A 950 -18.61 -7.53 -14.59
N ASP A 951 -18.80 -8.73 -14.02
CA ASP A 951 -19.74 -8.95 -12.91
C ASP A 951 -19.22 -8.34 -11.60
N GLU A 952 -17.89 -8.35 -11.36
CA GLU A 952 -17.28 -7.67 -10.21
C GLU A 952 -17.33 -6.14 -10.36
N ILE A 953 -17.06 -5.57 -11.55
CA ILE A 953 -17.21 -4.12 -11.78
C ILE A 953 -18.68 -3.68 -11.67
N LEU A 954 -19.64 -4.50 -12.09
CA LEU A 954 -21.07 -4.25 -11.89
C LEU A 954 -21.44 -4.22 -10.39
N GLN A 955 -20.89 -5.13 -9.58
CA GLN A 955 -21.11 -5.15 -8.12
C GLN A 955 -20.54 -3.91 -7.42
N LEU A 956 -19.38 -3.42 -7.87
CA LEU A 956 -18.73 -2.24 -7.30
C LEU A 956 -19.43 -0.93 -7.72
N THR A 957 -19.57 -0.71 -9.03
CA THR A 957 -19.95 0.60 -9.61
C THR A 957 -21.43 0.73 -9.94
N ARG A 958 -22.20 -0.37 -9.87
CA ARG A 958 -23.62 -0.48 -10.23
C ARG A 958 -23.93 -0.22 -11.72
N ARG A 959 -22.95 0.11 -12.56
CA ARG A 959 -23.09 0.16 -14.02
C ARG A 959 -22.47 -1.08 -14.66
N LYS A 960 -23.21 -1.73 -15.56
CA LYS A 960 -22.68 -2.88 -16.30
C LYS A 960 -21.77 -2.42 -17.44
N ILE A 961 -20.58 -3.01 -17.54
CA ILE A 961 -19.74 -2.90 -18.74
C ILE A 961 -20.47 -3.53 -19.94
N PRO A 962 -20.57 -2.84 -21.10
CA PRO A 962 -21.22 -3.38 -22.30
C PRO A 962 -20.70 -4.75 -22.72
N ASP A 963 -21.60 -5.73 -22.94
CA ASP A 963 -21.24 -7.12 -23.28
C ASP A 963 -20.38 -7.24 -24.55
N VAL A 964 -20.46 -6.28 -25.48
CA VAL A 964 -19.60 -6.24 -26.66
C VAL A 964 -18.12 -6.14 -26.29
N PHE A 965 -17.76 -5.39 -25.24
CA PHE A 965 -16.37 -5.24 -24.84
C PHE A 965 -15.81 -6.54 -24.24
N SER A 966 -16.57 -7.20 -23.37
CA SER A 966 -16.14 -8.41 -22.67
C SER A 966 -16.31 -9.71 -23.47
N ARG A 967 -17.15 -9.72 -24.52
CA ARG A 967 -17.38 -10.91 -25.38
C ARG A 967 -16.74 -10.82 -26.76
N LEU A 968 -16.47 -9.63 -27.28
CA LEU A 968 -15.89 -9.43 -28.62
C LEU A 968 -14.55 -8.67 -28.59
N CYS A 969 -14.48 -7.49 -27.95
CA CYS A 969 -13.27 -6.65 -27.99
C CYS A 969 -12.07 -7.31 -27.26
N TRP A 970 -12.09 -7.39 -25.93
CA TRP A 970 -10.97 -7.94 -25.15
C TRP A 970 -10.59 -9.40 -25.50
N PRO A 971 -11.52 -10.36 -25.74
CA PRO A 971 -11.13 -11.75 -25.99
C PRO A 971 -10.73 -12.05 -27.44
N LYS A 972 -10.98 -11.15 -28.41
CA LYS A 972 -10.77 -11.43 -29.84
C LYS A 972 -10.31 -10.20 -30.63
N LEU A 973 -11.18 -9.19 -30.77
CA LEU A 973 -11.05 -8.15 -31.79
C LEU A 973 -9.94 -7.14 -31.49
N THR A 974 -9.84 -6.67 -30.24
CA THR A 974 -8.79 -5.73 -29.82
C THR A 974 -7.41 -6.39 -29.88
N PRO A 975 -7.17 -7.59 -29.30
CA PRO A 975 -5.90 -8.30 -29.47
C PRO A 975 -5.53 -8.56 -30.93
N ALA A 976 -6.47 -9.01 -31.77
CA ALA A 976 -6.18 -9.33 -33.17
C ALA A 976 -5.73 -8.09 -33.97
N LEU A 977 -6.36 -6.93 -33.72
CA LEU A 977 -5.96 -5.67 -34.34
C LEU A 977 -4.61 -5.17 -33.81
N CYS A 978 -4.36 -5.25 -32.49
CA CYS A 978 -3.06 -4.87 -31.93
C CYS A 978 -1.91 -5.76 -32.43
N VAL A 979 -2.13 -7.07 -32.59
CA VAL A 979 -1.16 -7.99 -33.23
C VAL A 979 -0.93 -7.60 -34.69
N LEU A 980 -1.99 -7.39 -35.48
CA LEU A 980 -1.88 -7.02 -36.89
C LEU A 980 -1.12 -5.71 -37.09
N LEU A 981 -1.47 -4.67 -36.33
CA LEU A 981 -0.88 -3.34 -36.44
C LEU A 981 0.56 -3.32 -35.91
N GLY A 982 0.84 -4.00 -34.80
CA GLY A 982 2.21 -4.19 -34.30
C GLY A 982 3.09 -4.97 -35.29
N PHE A 983 2.56 -5.98 -35.97
CA PHE A 983 3.28 -6.74 -36.99
C PHE A 983 3.55 -5.91 -38.25
N ILE A 984 2.56 -5.13 -38.73
CA ILE A 984 2.75 -4.17 -39.83
C ILE A 984 3.80 -3.12 -39.46
N SER A 985 3.74 -2.55 -38.24
CA SER A 985 4.71 -1.58 -37.75
C SER A 985 6.14 -2.16 -37.68
N LEU A 986 6.28 -3.42 -37.27
CA LEU A 986 7.56 -4.13 -37.27
C LEU A 986 8.10 -4.34 -38.70
N ILE A 987 7.25 -4.77 -39.63
CA ILE A 987 7.63 -4.93 -41.05
C ILE A 987 8.10 -3.61 -41.64
N LEU A 988 7.44 -2.49 -41.36
CA LEU A 988 7.85 -1.18 -41.86
C LEU A 988 9.25 -0.79 -41.34
N GLN A 989 9.53 -1.00 -40.05
CA GLN A 989 10.81 -0.65 -39.44
C GLN A 989 11.97 -1.59 -39.86
N LEU A 990 11.67 -2.85 -40.19
CA LEU A 990 12.66 -3.81 -40.70
C LEU A 990 12.91 -3.66 -42.21
N SER A 991 11.87 -3.42 -43.01
CA SER A 991 11.97 -3.28 -44.48
C SER A 991 12.56 -1.95 -44.94
N ALA A 992 12.55 -0.91 -44.09
CA ALA A 992 13.24 0.34 -44.37
C ALA A 992 14.76 0.13 -44.45
N THR A 993 15.30 0.16 -45.67
CA THR A 993 16.74 0.05 -45.93
C THR A 993 17.54 1.22 -45.36
N SER A 994 16.98 2.43 -45.37
CA SER A 994 17.58 3.64 -44.79
C SER A 994 16.49 4.64 -44.33
N PRO A 995 15.76 4.34 -43.24
CA PRO A 995 14.67 5.20 -42.77
C PRO A 995 15.19 6.61 -42.44
N LYS A 996 14.36 7.61 -42.73
CA LYS A 996 14.65 9.02 -42.45
C LYS A 996 13.84 9.50 -41.25
N TYR A 997 14.51 10.21 -40.36
CA TYR A 997 13.92 10.94 -39.22
C TYR A 997 14.36 12.40 -39.37
N GLU A 998 13.41 13.34 -39.43
CA GLU A 998 13.66 14.73 -39.83
C GLU A 998 14.53 14.88 -41.10
N GLY A 999 14.35 13.99 -42.07
CA GLY A 999 15.11 13.97 -43.33
C GLY A 999 16.51 13.37 -43.26
N ALA A 1000 17.10 13.22 -42.07
CA ALA A 1000 18.40 12.58 -41.85
C ALA A 1000 18.27 11.04 -41.84
N HIS A 1001 19.24 10.34 -42.42
CA HIS A 1001 19.23 8.87 -42.48
C HIS A 1001 19.67 8.25 -41.14
N ALA A 1002 18.92 7.25 -40.68
CA ALA A 1002 19.25 6.48 -39.48
C ALA A 1002 20.52 5.63 -39.68
N THR A 1003 21.50 5.81 -38.81
CA THR A 1003 22.74 5.00 -38.79
C THR A 1003 22.49 3.60 -38.25
N VAL A 1004 23.40 2.65 -38.52
CA VAL A 1004 23.32 1.28 -37.99
C VAL A 1004 23.19 1.27 -36.47
N SER A 1005 23.99 2.10 -35.77
CA SER A 1005 23.94 2.30 -34.32
C SER A 1005 22.53 2.69 -33.85
N SER A 1006 21.93 3.72 -34.46
CA SER A 1006 20.58 4.19 -34.11
C SER A 1006 19.51 3.11 -34.34
N ARG A 1007 19.63 2.32 -35.42
CA ARG A 1007 18.71 1.19 -35.72
C ARG A 1007 18.83 0.05 -34.70
N VAL A 1008 20.03 -0.24 -34.19
CA VAL A 1008 20.23 -1.22 -33.11
C VAL A 1008 19.58 -0.74 -31.81
N VAL A 1009 19.78 0.53 -31.44
CA VAL A 1009 19.11 1.13 -30.25
C VAL A 1009 17.58 1.06 -30.39
N ALA A 1010 17.05 1.40 -31.57
CA ALA A 1010 15.62 1.31 -31.85
C ALA A 1010 15.07 -0.11 -31.71
N LEU A 1011 15.80 -1.13 -32.20
CA LEU A 1011 15.42 -2.54 -32.04
C LEU A 1011 15.46 -3.00 -30.57
N VAL A 1012 16.45 -2.57 -29.79
CA VAL A 1012 16.52 -2.84 -28.34
C VAL A 1012 15.33 -2.21 -27.61
N ILE A 1013 14.93 -0.98 -27.96
CA ILE A 1013 13.75 -0.33 -27.38
C ILE A 1013 12.48 -1.10 -27.72
N MET A 1014 12.29 -1.53 -28.98
CA MET A 1014 11.13 -2.35 -29.37
C MET A 1014 11.06 -3.68 -28.63
N LEU A 1015 12.17 -4.42 -28.52
CA LEU A 1015 12.15 -5.78 -27.95
C LEU A 1015 12.12 -5.80 -26.40
N THR A 1016 12.53 -4.72 -25.73
CA THR A 1016 12.63 -4.64 -24.27
C THR A 1016 11.29 -4.92 -23.55
N PRO A 1017 10.13 -4.36 -23.95
CA PRO A 1017 8.81 -4.71 -23.40
C PRO A 1017 8.47 -6.20 -23.48
N LEU A 1018 8.75 -6.88 -24.60
CA LEU A 1018 8.55 -8.33 -24.70
C LEU A 1018 9.48 -9.08 -23.75
N LEU A 1019 10.76 -8.67 -23.65
CA LEU A 1019 11.72 -9.31 -22.75
C LEU A 1019 11.28 -9.18 -21.27
N ILE A 1020 10.80 -8.01 -20.86
CA ILE A 1020 10.26 -7.77 -19.50
C ILE A 1020 9.04 -8.66 -19.24
N MET A 1021 8.10 -8.75 -20.18
CA MET A 1021 6.92 -9.62 -20.03
C MET A 1021 7.29 -11.11 -20.01
N ALA A 1022 8.21 -11.55 -20.87
CA ALA A 1022 8.72 -12.93 -20.89
C ALA A 1022 9.45 -13.29 -19.59
N LEU A 1023 10.28 -12.39 -19.04
CA LEU A 1023 10.95 -12.59 -17.75
C LEU A 1023 9.92 -12.67 -16.60
N GLY A 1024 8.89 -11.83 -16.59
CA GLY A 1024 7.79 -11.92 -15.62
C GLY A 1024 6.98 -13.23 -15.72
N TRP A 1025 6.86 -13.78 -16.93
CA TRP A 1025 6.19 -15.06 -17.18
C TRP A 1025 7.03 -16.29 -16.79
N VAL A 1026 8.35 -16.22 -16.99
CA VAL A 1026 9.30 -17.29 -16.62
C VAL A 1026 9.64 -17.27 -15.13
N PHE A 1027 9.65 -16.09 -14.50
CA PHE A 1027 9.96 -15.90 -13.07
C PHE A 1027 8.79 -15.26 -12.29
N PRO A 1028 7.60 -15.87 -12.23
CA PRO A 1028 6.54 -15.43 -11.33
C PRO A 1028 6.98 -15.66 -9.87
N GLU A 1029 6.81 -14.65 -9.01
CA GLU A 1029 7.26 -14.68 -7.60
C GLU A 1029 6.36 -15.52 -6.66
N ASP A 1030 6.01 -16.73 -7.09
CA ASP A 1030 5.02 -17.60 -6.45
C ASP A 1030 5.63 -18.64 -5.50
N ARG A 1031 5.88 -18.20 -4.26
CA ARG A 1031 5.63 -19.03 -3.05
C ARG A 1031 5.13 -18.23 -1.84
N VAL A 1032 5.43 -16.93 -1.75
CA VAL A 1032 5.06 -16.09 -0.61
C VAL A 1032 3.83 -15.21 -0.88
N TRP A 1033 3.56 -14.85 -2.14
CA TRP A 1033 2.49 -13.92 -2.50
C TRP A 1033 1.10 -14.56 -2.41
N TYR A 1034 0.89 -15.71 -3.05
CA TYR A 1034 -0.39 -16.43 -3.12
C TYR A 1034 -0.91 -16.87 -1.73
N LEU A 1035 -0.01 -17.32 -0.85
CA LEU A 1035 -0.32 -17.73 0.53
C LEU A 1035 -0.60 -16.55 1.49
N ARG A 1036 -0.37 -15.30 1.07
CA ARG A 1036 -0.71 -14.10 1.87
C ARG A 1036 -2.06 -13.49 1.49
N HIS A 1037 -2.37 -13.38 0.19
CA HIS A 1037 -3.51 -12.58 -0.29
C HIS A 1037 -4.78 -13.39 -0.57
N SER A 1038 -4.70 -14.72 -0.69
CA SER A 1038 -5.88 -15.60 -0.78
C SER A 1038 -6.83 -15.55 0.43
N ASN A 1039 -6.41 -14.94 1.54
CA ASN A 1039 -7.26 -14.66 2.71
C ASN A 1039 -8.00 -13.30 2.64
N GLU A 1040 -7.79 -12.47 1.61
CA GLU A 1040 -8.40 -11.12 1.52
C GLU A 1040 -9.63 -11.07 0.59
N ASP A 1041 -9.54 -11.59 -0.65
CA ASP A 1041 -10.59 -11.40 -1.68
C ASP A 1041 -11.92 -12.15 -1.41
N ASP A 1042 -11.90 -13.33 -0.78
CA ASP A 1042 -13.09 -14.18 -0.54
C ASP A 1042 -14.14 -13.56 0.41
N THR A 1043 -13.85 -12.39 1.00
CA THR A 1043 -14.73 -11.72 1.98
C THR A 1043 -15.83 -10.84 1.36
N THR A 1044 -15.94 -10.75 0.02
CA THR A 1044 -16.79 -9.73 -0.65
C THR A 1044 -17.88 -10.23 -1.61
N SER A 1045 -17.91 -11.52 -1.99
CA SER A 1045 -18.72 -12.00 -3.14
C SER A 1045 -19.88 -12.96 -2.80
N SER A 1046 -20.29 -13.09 -1.53
CA SER A 1046 -21.23 -14.13 -1.07
C SER A 1046 -22.63 -13.62 -0.66
N SER A 1047 -23.25 -12.70 -1.42
CA SER A 1047 -24.61 -12.20 -1.09
C SER A 1047 -25.62 -11.98 -2.24
N SER A 1048 -25.59 -12.79 -3.31
CA SER A 1048 -26.82 -13.05 -4.09
C SER A 1048 -26.73 -14.22 -5.09
N ARG A 1049 -27.34 -15.37 -4.75
CA ARG A 1049 -28.04 -16.29 -5.69
C ARG A 1049 -28.71 -17.43 -4.92
N SER A 1050 -30.03 -17.48 -4.95
CA SER A 1050 -30.81 -18.65 -4.56
C SER A 1050 -30.67 -19.74 -5.62
N LYS A 1051 -30.13 -20.91 -5.26
CA LYS A 1051 -30.10 -22.09 -6.15
C LYS A 1051 -31.52 -22.63 -6.37
N GLY A 1052 -31.88 -22.87 -7.64
CA GLY A 1052 -32.76 -23.98 -7.99
C GLY A 1052 -31.97 -25.30 -7.96
N PRO A 1053 -32.63 -26.47 -7.91
CA PRO A 1053 -31.95 -27.75 -7.75
C PRO A 1053 -31.30 -28.21 -9.06
N ASP A 1054 -29.99 -28.46 -9.00
CA ASP A 1054 -29.27 -29.49 -9.78
C ASP A 1054 -27.81 -29.52 -9.27
N GLU A 1055 -27.42 -30.59 -8.56
CA GLU A 1055 -26.06 -30.79 -8.06
C GLU A 1055 -25.50 -32.16 -8.48
N PRO A 1056 -24.40 -32.19 -9.27
CA PRO A 1056 -23.61 -33.40 -9.45
C PRO A 1056 -22.91 -33.78 -8.14
N THR A 1057 -23.10 -35.02 -7.69
CA THR A 1057 -22.57 -35.51 -6.41
C THR A 1057 -21.03 -35.48 -6.32
N ALA A 1058 -20.51 -35.35 -5.09
CA ALA A 1058 -19.08 -35.21 -4.77
C ALA A 1058 -18.14 -36.30 -5.34
N ALA A 1059 -18.66 -37.45 -5.78
CA ALA A 1059 -17.88 -38.49 -6.45
C ALA A 1059 -17.15 -37.98 -7.71
N ALA A 1060 -17.74 -37.03 -8.46
CA ALA A 1060 -17.12 -36.48 -9.66
C ALA A 1060 -15.84 -35.66 -9.36
N ALA A 1061 -15.82 -34.93 -8.24
CA ALA A 1061 -14.66 -34.16 -7.80
C ALA A 1061 -13.51 -35.07 -7.34
N ALA A 1062 -13.83 -36.18 -6.67
CA ALA A 1062 -12.84 -37.20 -6.29
C ALA A 1062 -12.21 -37.89 -7.52
N ALA A 1063 -13.00 -38.18 -8.56
CA ALA A 1063 -12.49 -38.75 -9.81
C ALA A 1063 -11.51 -37.79 -10.54
N ALA A 1064 -11.82 -36.49 -10.57
CA ALA A 1064 -10.93 -35.49 -11.17
C ALA A 1064 -9.60 -35.35 -10.40
N ALA A 1065 -9.64 -35.40 -9.06
CA ALA A 1065 -8.43 -35.36 -8.23
C ALA A 1065 -7.53 -36.60 -8.47
N ALA A 1066 -8.13 -37.79 -8.57
CA ALA A 1066 -7.40 -39.04 -8.82
C ALA A 1066 -6.76 -39.13 -10.22
N ALA A 1067 -7.26 -38.37 -11.20
CA ALA A 1067 -6.65 -38.30 -12.54
C ALA A 1067 -5.35 -37.47 -12.53
N ALA A 1068 -5.32 -36.35 -11.79
CA ALA A 1068 -4.21 -35.41 -11.78
C ALA A 1068 -2.91 -35.97 -11.14
N GLU A 1069 -2.99 -37.04 -10.35
CA GLU A 1069 -1.83 -37.61 -9.63
C GLU A 1069 -1.03 -38.63 -10.46
N LYS A 1070 -1.44 -38.93 -11.71
CA LYS A 1070 -0.76 -39.92 -12.58
C LYS A 1070 0.19 -39.34 -13.63
N GLU A 1071 0.12 -38.05 -13.97
CA GLU A 1071 0.93 -37.45 -15.03
C GLU A 1071 2.23 -36.79 -14.50
N GLN A 1072 3.11 -37.59 -13.88
CA GLN A 1072 4.49 -37.16 -13.54
C GLN A 1072 5.55 -38.23 -13.84
N ARG A 1073 5.84 -38.44 -15.14
CA ARG A 1073 7.16 -38.92 -15.61
C ARG A 1073 7.57 -38.20 -16.91
N PRO A 1074 8.85 -37.86 -17.10
CA PRO A 1074 9.31 -37.16 -18.30
C PRO A 1074 9.66 -38.12 -19.44
N CYS A 1075 9.25 -37.79 -20.67
CA CYS A 1075 9.74 -38.44 -21.89
C CYS A 1075 10.07 -37.40 -22.96
N SER A 1076 11.19 -37.62 -23.64
CA SER A 1076 11.68 -36.88 -24.80
C SER A 1076 10.89 -37.21 -26.07
N PHE A 1077 10.71 -36.24 -26.96
CA PHE A 1077 10.19 -36.46 -28.32
C PHE A 1077 11.32 -36.61 -29.33
N ILE A 1078 11.51 -37.85 -29.84
CA ILE A 1078 12.22 -38.14 -31.10
C ILE A 1078 11.39 -39.20 -31.84
N GLU A 1079 10.83 -38.78 -32.98
CA GLU A 1079 10.47 -39.52 -34.20
C GLU A 1079 9.52 -40.75 -34.23
N LEU A 1080 8.91 -40.88 -35.43
CA LEU A 1080 8.47 -42.10 -36.15
C LEU A 1080 7.23 -42.92 -35.67
N TYR A 1081 6.13 -42.67 -36.39
CA TYR A 1081 5.17 -43.71 -36.83
C TYR A 1081 5.85 -44.75 -37.75
N PRO A 1082 5.29 -45.97 -37.91
CA PRO A 1082 4.61 -46.22 -39.20
C PRO A 1082 3.43 -47.24 -39.20
N HIS A 1083 2.72 -47.24 -40.35
CA HIS A 1083 1.87 -48.30 -40.95
C HIS A 1083 0.48 -48.67 -40.39
N LEU A 1084 -0.54 -48.45 -41.25
CA LEU A 1084 -1.40 -49.54 -41.76
C LEU A 1084 -2.02 -49.15 -43.13
N HIS A 1085 -1.68 -49.89 -44.20
CA HIS A 1085 -2.36 -50.07 -45.52
C HIS A 1085 -2.79 -48.81 -46.34
N GLN A 1086 -2.26 -48.62 -47.57
CA GLN A 1086 -2.76 -49.10 -48.88
C GLN A 1086 -4.09 -48.42 -49.33
N ASP A 1087 -4.25 -47.93 -50.57
CA ASP A 1087 -3.57 -48.30 -51.83
C ASP A 1087 -3.26 -47.16 -52.85
N THR A 1088 -2.28 -47.46 -53.72
CA THR A 1088 -1.99 -46.99 -55.11
C THR A 1088 -2.09 -45.50 -55.54
N ASN A 1089 -0.92 -44.91 -55.86
CA ASN A 1089 -0.48 -44.39 -57.20
C ASN A 1089 -1.33 -43.37 -58.01
N SER A 1090 -0.76 -42.43 -58.78
CA SER A 1090 0.64 -42.25 -59.27
C SER A 1090 0.95 -40.80 -59.75
N THR A 1091 2.21 -40.56 -60.15
CA THR A 1091 2.80 -39.39 -60.88
C THR A 1091 2.81 -38.05 -60.11
N MET A 1092 3.95 -37.52 -59.65
CA MET A 1092 5.18 -37.06 -60.35
C MET A 1092 4.97 -35.88 -61.30
N VAL A 1093 5.28 -34.67 -60.84
CA VAL A 1093 6.65 -34.08 -60.92
C VAL A 1093 6.99 -33.50 -59.54
#